data_AF-A0A375IMV5-F1
#
_entry.id   AF-A0A375IMV5-F1
#
_cell.length_a   1.000
_cell.length_b   1.000
_cell.length_c   1.000
_cell.angle_alpha   90.00
_cell.angle_beta   90.00
_cell.angle_gamma   90.00
#
_symmetry.space_group_name_H-M   'P 1'
#
loop_
_entity.id
_entity.type
_entity.pdbx_description
1 polymer ?
#
loop_
_entity_poly.entity_id
_entity_poly.type
_entity_poly.pdbx_seq_one_letter_code
_entity_poly.pdbx_strand_id
1 'polypeptide(L)'
;MSDQETRNNHYVPQWYQRGFLAPGQSRLFHLNLNPDRKTLPDGRKVPRTALHEWGTKNCFVEYDLYTTHFGSVVNDDVEKYLFGAIDDQGARAVRAFARGNHADVHKSFQDFFEHMAAQKLRTPKGLDWIRSCYGALGQVDLMVEMQALRLMHCTMWVEGVREVVSAHDSDVKFILTDHPVTVYNAAVDPTSEQCAYPQDPLVSAMGSQTVFALDANTCLILTHLEYAKEPDQLDLTRLRTNARHLGVGMTRTDNFIRDRRLNRDEVIAINHLLKSRAKRYIASADKTWLYPEREFNGPWTEIAKVLRPRADLWRFGGEIYIGYKDGTSGYWDEHGRTSKAHELLTRKSSRKNIGANDFCGCGSAYAFKDCCLPLPAAERPSWKVYGLRERNLMFCNAVRGILGLSEVVSWKDVRRKLSDEQVKRIHRAFASLWPEDTDLASLLPRPNRRILRSVYMGFSDPRIVETTVLGWLPFVDEIVLVNPFFLGTRMKPEFSPIESPAGHKMQTLKNVMLLLMLEPFIRAGLVHLVPDPGEVNPLLGQHIREVLTRRTDGWKPPEGDGLHRFQKIAEEDTLRVIWMLPEANQRRFIADHMPDADAEMTDRLIAYFKRQAEADPYTLLQPLPTGKDGAQNQIFKGLSLEAALYLASLTGSIIHVDTEEHWAQLLRDGQPAGMPSQSTWEPVRRALGEISFPVELNSQVVAERVAGGERPPIRSLLLRLSESVSGPGAGLDPSVLAKRMRQARAKVERTGKRAGDSTPLPARLELHVPPAGFSRHDVQRLLVMFAGVTRPRSIPYALRLVFDEPDGES
;
A
#
# COMPACT_ATOMS: atom_id res chain seq x y z
N MET A 1 5.63 42.21 -21.42
CA MET A 1 6.98 41.61 -21.28
C MET A 1 6.76 40.11 -21.23
N SER A 2 7.13 39.37 -22.27
CA SER A 2 7.08 37.91 -22.24
C SER A 2 8.16 37.44 -21.28
N ASP A 3 7.77 36.92 -20.12
CA ASP A 3 8.69 36.20 -19.24
C ASP A 3 9.40 35.14 -20.09
N GLN A 4 10.73 35.13 -20.07
CA GLN A 4 11.52 34.18 -20.83
C GLN A 4 11.37 32.80 -20.19
N GLU A 5 10.71 31.87 -20.89
CA GLU A 5 10.46 30.50 -20.40
C GLU A 5 11.78 29.73 -20.23
N THR A 6 11.95 29.10 -19.07
CA THR A 6 13.16 28.36 -18.73
C THR A 6 13.13 26.96 -19.32
N ARG A 7 13.88 26.76 -20.41
CA ARG A 7 13.97 25.46 -21.10
C ARG A 7 15.24 24.68 -20.82
N ASN A 8 16.28 25.32 -20.30
CA ASN A 8 17.49 24.65 -19.86
C ASN A 8 17.39 24.38 -18.35
N ASN A 9 17.00 23.16 -18.00
CA ASN A 9 16.78 22.77 -16.61
C ASN A 9 18.08 22.24 -16.00
N HIS A 10 18.60 22.96 -15.00
CA HIS A 10 19.77 22.52 -14.25
C HIS A 10 19.35 21.50 -13.18
N TYR A 11 19.35 20.22 -13.51
CA TYR A 11 18.96 19.18 -12.54
C TYR A 11 19.98 19.00 -11.41
N VAL A 12 21.20 19.53 -11.54
CA VAL A 12 22.09 19.85 -10.41
C VAL A 12 22.28 21.37 -10.37
N PRO A 13 21.78 22.08 -9.34
CA PRO A 13 21.74 23.54 -9.33
C PRO A 13 23.12 24.17 -9.44
N GLN A 14 23.26 25.24 -10.22
CA GLN A 14 24.54 25.93 -10.40
C GLN A 14 25.15 26.41 -9.09
N TRP A 15 24.33 26.86 -8.12
CA TRP A 15 24.82 27.29 -6.81
C TRP A 15 25.52 26.16 -6.06
N TYR A 16 25.03 24.93 -6.19
CA TYR A 16 25.59 23.74 -5.56
C TYR A 16 26.89 23.33 -6.27
N GLN A 17 26.92 23.38 -7.61
CA GLN A 17 28.13 23.11 -8.39
C GLN A 17 29.31 24.01 -7.99
N ARG A 18 29.04 25.28 -7.64
CA ARG A 18 30.08 26.22 -7.18
C ARG A 18 30.77 25.81 -5.88
N GLY A 19 30.13 24.99 -5.05
CA GLY A 19 30.73 24.43 -3.84
C GLY A 19 31.89 23.46 -4.11
N PHE A 20 32.07 23.04 -5.37
CA PHE A 20 33.12 22.11 -5.79
C PHE A 20 34.30 22.80 -6.51
N LEU A 21 34.26 24.12 -6.69
CA LEU A 21 35.35 24.88 -7.28
C LEU A 21 36.47 25.13 -6.26
N ALA A 22 37.73 25.03 -6.68
CA ALA A 22 38.85 25.48 -5.86
C ALA A 22 38.86 27.03 -5.76
N PRO A 23 39.50 27.61 -4.73
CA PRO A 23 39.65 29.05 -4.63
C PRO A 23 40.26 29.66 -5.91
N GLY A 24 39.58 30.67 -6.47
CA GLY A 24 40.00 31.34 -7.72
C GLY A 24 39.61 30.64 -9.02
N GLN A 25 39.06 29.42 -8.97
CA GLN A 25 38.62 28.68 -10.15
C GLN A 25 37.18 29.06 -10.56
N SER A 26 36.92 29.11 -11.87
CA SER A 26 35.59 29.44 -12.42
C SER A 26 34.96 28.31 -13.26
N ARG A 27 35.71 27.22 -13.48
CA ARG A 27 35.32 26.08 -14.33
C ARG A 27 35.67 24.76 -13.65
N LEU A 28 34.85 23.74 -13.86
CA LEU A 28 35.11 22.38 -13.41
C LEU A 28 35.62 21.53 -14.57
N PHE A 29 36.44 20.52 -14.26
CA PHE A 29 36.66 19.41 -15.16
C PHE A 29 35.42 18.53 -15.15
N HIS A 30 34.77 18.36 -16.30
CA HIS A 30 33.52 17.66 -16.48
C HIS A 30 33.76 16.45 -17.41
N LEU A 31 33.57 15.24 -16.89
CA LEU A 31 33.80 13.99 -17.59
C LEU A 31 32.47 13.32 -17.97
N ASN A 32 32.32 13.02 -19.25
CA ASN A 32 31.29 12.15 -19.79
C ASN A 32 31.76 10.69 -19.74
N LEU A 33 31.11 9.88 -18.90
CA LEU A 33 31.36 8.46 -18.71
C LEU A 33 30.98 7.63 -19.94
N ASN A 34 30.09 8.15 -20.79
CA ASN A 34 29.65 7.49 -22.02
C ASN A 34 29.55 8.50 -23.19
N PRO A 35 30.69 8.90 -23.80
CA PRO A 35 30.73 9.90 -24.86
C PRO A 35 30.07 9.42 -26.15
N ASP A 36 29.28 10.28 -26.79
CA ASP A 36 28.63 9.98 -28.06
C ASP A 36 29.65 9.68 -29.16
N ARG A 37 29.25 8.88 -30.16
CA ARG A 37 30.09 8.56 -31.32
C ARG A 37 29.76 9.44 -32.51
N LYS A 38 30.78 10.05 -33.12
CA LYS A 38 30.69 10.76 -34.40
C LYS A 38 31.05 9.80 -35.54
N THR A 39 30.19 9.73 -36.55
CA THR A 39 30.51 9.07 -37.82
C THR A 39 31.38 10.01 -38.67
N LEU A 40 32.56 9.55 -39.07
CA LEU A 40 33.45 10.24 -39.98
C LEU A 40 32.96 10.08 -41.44
N PRO A 41 33.42 10.92 -42.39
CA PRO A 41 33.03 10.81 -43.80
C PRO A 41 33.30 9.44 -44.44
N ASP A 42 34.21 8.65 -43.87
CA ASP A 42 34.56 7.29 -44.29
C ASP A 42 33.75 6.18 -43.58
N GLY A 43 32.72 6.54 -42.82
CA GLY A 43 31.86 5.61 -42.09
C GLY A 43 32.40 5.13 -40.73
N ARG A 44 33.65 5.47 -40.35
CA ARG A 44 34.21 5.11 -39.04
C ARG A 44 33.51 5.88 -37.91
N LYS A 45 33.18 5.20 -36.82
CA LYS A 45 32.58 5.82 -35.61
C LYS A 45 33.65 6.07 -34.55
N VAL A 46 33.99 7.33 -34.30
CA VAL A 46 34.94 7.75 -33.25
C VAL A 46 34.21 8.38 -32.07
N PRO A 47 34.59 8.07 -30.81
CA PRO A 47 34.00 8.72 -29.64
C PRO A 47 34.35 10.21 -29.63
N ARG A 48 33.41 11.05 -29.21
CA ARG A 48 33.66 12.46 -28.92
C ARG A 48 34.56 12.59 -27.69
N THR A 49 35.21 13.74 -27.56
CA THR A 49 35.99 14.09 -26.37
C THR A 49 35.13 13.89 -25.12
N ALA A 50 35.63 13.12 -24.15
CA ALA A 50 34.90 12.80 -22.93
C ALA A 50 35.10 13.86 -21.84
N LEU A 51 36.31 14.42 -21.74
CA LEU A 51 36.69 15.39 -20.71
C LEU A 51 36.62 16.81 -21.25
N HIS A 52 35.89 17.67 -20.56
CA HIS A 52 35.75 19.08 -20.85
C HIS A 52 36.08 19.94 -19.64
N GLU A 53 36.44 21.21 -19.87
CA GLU A 53 36.58 22.21 -18.81
C GLU A 53 35.52 23.29 -19.00
N TRP A 54 34.48 23.25 -18.17
CA TRP A 54 33.26 24.03 -18.35
C TRP A 54 32.86 24.80 -17.10
N GLY A 55 32.27 25.98 -17.30
CA GLY A 55 31.61 26.70 -16.23
C GLY A 55 30.29 26.02 -15.85
N THR A 56 29.79 26.30 -14.63
CA THR A 56 28.59 25.65 -14.06
C THR A 56 27.33 25.77 -14.93
N LYS A 57 27.27 26.75 -15.83
CA LYS A 57 26.16 26.95 -16.78
C LYS A 57 26.05 25.86 -17.85
N ASN A 58 27.13 25.11 -18.11
CA ASN A 58 27.17 24.08 -19.15
C ASN A 58 27.24 22.65 -18.56
N CYS A 59 27.27 22.53 -17.22
CA CYS A 59 27.32 21.25 -16.54
C CYS A 59 25.94 20.90 -15.97
N PHE A 60 25.59 19.60 -16.02
CA PHE A 60 24.38 19.04 -15.41
C PHE A 60 23.09 19.79 -15.77
N VAL A 61 22.87 19.96 -17.07
CA VAL A 61 21.71 20.65 -17.64
C VAL A 61 21.12 19.78 -18.73
N GLU A 62 19.79 19.73 -18.82
CA GLU A 62 19.05 19.11 -19.92
C GLU A 62 18.01 20.10 -20.45
N TYR A 63 17.73 19.99 -21.74
CA TYR A 63 16.71 20.80 -22.39
C TYR A 63 15.33 20.16 -22.20
N ASP A 64 14.36 20.94 -21.74
CA ASP A 64 12.97 20.53 -21.47
C ASP A 64 12.83 19.30 -20.57
N LEU A 65 13.66 19.20 -19.53
CA LEU A 65 13.60 18.08 -18.60
C LEU A 65 12.32 18.10 -17.75
N TYR A 66 11.89 19.30 -17.34
CA TYR A 66 10.68 19.51 -16.52
C TYR A 66 9.59 20.29 -17.23
N THR A 67 9.91 20.84 -18.41
CA THR A 67 8.96 21.58 -19.23
C THR A 67 7.80 20.67 -19.63
N THR A 68 6.58 21.21 -19.54
CA THR A 68 5.37 20.56 -20.04
C THR A 68 4.80 21.34 -21.22
N HIS A 69 4.03 20.65 -22.06
CA HIS A 69 3.45 21.25 -23.26
C HIS A 69 1.95 21.03 -23.31
N PHE A 70 1.21 22.10 -23.63
CA PHE A 70 -0.22 22.04 -23.94
C PHE A 70 -0.44 22.57 -25.36
N GLY A 71 -0.34 21.66 -26.34
CA GLY A 71 -0.23 22.05 -27.74
C GLY A 71 1.07 22.81 -27.99
N SER A 72 0.98 24.04 -28.51
CA SER A 72 2.14 24.93 -28.72
C SER A 72 2.55 25.74 -27.49
N VAL A 73 1.75 25.71 -26.41
CA VAL A 73 2.04 26.44 -25.18
C VAL A 73 3.06 25.64 -24.37
N VAL A 74 4.16 26.30 -24.03
CA VAL A 74 5.22 25.79 -23.17
C VAL A 74 4.89 26.20 -21.73
N ASN A 75 5.10 25.31 -20.77
CA ASN A 75 4.91 25.59 -19.35
C ASN A 75 6.16 25.16 -18.57
N ASP A 76 6.77 26.12 -17.88
CA ASP A 76 7.95 25.96 -17.02
C ASP A 76 7.65 26.11 -15.51
N ASP A 77 6.38 26.01 -15.10
CA ASP A 77 5.92 26.20 -13.71
C ASP A 77 6.65 25.28 -12.72
N VAL A 78 7.00 24.07 -13.14
CA VAL A 78 7.77 23.12 -12.33
C VAL A 78 9.17 23.64 -12.02
N GLU A 79 9.85 24.25 -12.98
CA GLU A 79 11.14 24.90 -12.73
C GLU A 79 10.95 26.16 -11.88
N LYS A 80 10.02 27.03 -12.27
CA LYS A 80 9.83 28.36 -11.68
C LYS A 80 9.33 28.31 -10.23
N TYR A 81 8.26 27.57 -9.96
CA TYR A 81 7.56 27.62 -8.68
C TYR A 81 7.93 26.49 -7.74
N LEU A 82 8.20 25.28 -8.25
CA LEU A 82 8.61 24.16 -7.42
C LEU A 82 10.13 24.16 -7.18
N PHE A 83 10.93 23.99 -8.23
CA PHE A 83 12.38 23.86 -8.06
C PHE A 83 13.05 25.18 -7.67
N GLY A 84 12.54 26.32 -8.13
CA GLY A 84 13.00 27.64 -7.67
C GLY A 84 12.90 27.77 -6.14
N ALA A 85 11.75 27.46 -5.56
CA ALA A 85 11.55 27.53 -4.11
C ALA A 85 12.43 26.52 -3.35
N ILE A 86 12.51 25.28 -3.83
CA ILE A 86 13.34 24.22 -3.23
C ILE A 86 14.83 24.59 -3.30
N ASP A 87 15.29 25.20 -4.39
CA ASP A 87 16.70 25.55 -4.55
C ASP A 87 17.10 26.76 -3.70
N ASP A 88 16.22 27.75 -3.54
CA ASP A 88 16.46 28.91 -2.66
C ASP A 88 16.57 28.51 -1.18
N GLN A 89 15.69 27.61 -0.74
CA GLN A 89 15.72 27.05 0.62
C GLN A 89 16.91 26.08 0.78
N GLY A 90 17.08 25.16 -0.18
CA GLY A 90 18.15 24.18 -0.22
C GLY A 90 19.56 24.81 -0.19
N ALA A 91 19.77 25.92 -0.90
CA ALA A 91 21.05 26.63 -0.89
C ALA A 91 21.43 27.13 0.51
N ARG A 92 20.46 27.57 1.31
CA ARG A 92 20.69 27.97 2.71
C ARG A 92 20.90 26.74 3.60
N ALA A 93 20.07 25.72 3.43
CA ALA A 93 20.10 24.50 4.21
C ALA A 93 21.40 23.70 4.05
N VAL A 94 21.85 23.47 2.81
CA VAL A 94 23.11 22.75 2.53
C VAL A 94 24.31 23.48 3.14
N ARG A 95 24.36 24.82 3.06
CA ARG A 95 25.43 25.61 3.71
C ARG A 95 25.38 25.52 5.24
N ALA A 96 24.19 25.51 5.84
CA ALA A 96 24.04 25.33 7.28
C ALA A 96 24.57 23.96 7.73
N PHE A 97 24.22 22.90 7.00
CA PHE A 97 24.68 21.53 7.27
C PHE A 97 26.18 21.36 7.01
N ALA A 98 26.75 21.99 5.98
CA ALA A 98 28.19 21.97 5.73
C ALA A 98 28.97 22.67 6.86
N ARG A 99 28.48 23.81 7.35
CA ARG A 99 29.11 24.56 8.46
C ARG A 99 28.92 23.94 9.84
N GLY A 100 27.78 23.28 10.07
CA GLY A 100 27.46 22.63 11.34
C GLY A 100 26.99 23.55 12.47
N ASN A 101 26.52 24.77 12.16
CA ASN A 101 25.91 25.64 13.17
C ASN A 101 24.54 25.06 13.59
N HIS A 102 24.39 24.69 14.87
CA HIS A 102 23.18 24.02 15.36
C HIS A 102 21.90 24.84 15.17
N ALA A 103 21.94 26.17 15.36
CA ALA A 103 20.77 27.01 15.22
C ALA A 103 20.31 27.10 13.75
N ASP A 104 21.26 27.23 12.82
CA ASP A 104 20.96 27.27 11.39
C ASP A 104 20.50 25.90 10.87
N VAL A 105 21.12 24.81 11.33
CA VAL A 105 20.71 23.44 11.03
C VAL A 105 19.29 23.18 11.53
N HIS A 106 18.96 23.56 12.76
CA HIS A 106 17.61 23.39 13.30
C HIS A 106 16.56 24.14 12.45
N LYS A 107 16.83 25.42 12.12
CA LYS A 107 15.91 26.24 11.32
C LYS A 107 15.71 25.72 9.89
N SER A 108 16.71 25.08 9.31
CA SER A 108 16.70 24.60 7.92
C SER A 108 16.58 23.08 7.80
N PHE A 109 16.23 22.38 8.89
CA PHE A 109 16.26 20.92 8.94
C PHE A 109 15.32 20.28 7.92
N GLN A 110 14.07 20.77 7.83
CA GLN A 110 13.10 20.25 6.88
C GLN A 110 13.50 20.59 5.44
N ASP A 111 13.84 21.86 5.18
CA ASP A 111 14.33 22.35 3.88
C ASP A 111 15.51 21.50 3.35
N PHE A 112 16.42 21.09 4.23
CA PHE A 112 17.57 20.25 3.85
C PHE A 112 17.13 18.90 3.31
N PHE A 113 16.27 18.18 4.03
CA PHE A 113 15.82 16.85 3.62
C PHE A 113 14.86 16.92 2.43
N GLU A 114 14.02 17.95 2.32
CA GLU A 114 13.21 18.19 1.12
C GLU A 114 14.09 18.45 -0.11
N HIS A 115 15.12 19.30 0.02
CA HIS A 115 16.07 19.53 -1.07
C HIS A 115 16.81 18.25 -1.46
N MET A 116 17.32 17.49 -0.49
CA MET A 116 18.00 16.21 -0.75
C MET A 116 17.07 15.21 -1.47
N ALA A 117 15.81 15.11 -1.06
CA ALA A 117 14.85 14.20 -1.65
C ALA A 117 14.47 14.61 -3.08
N ALA A 118 14.22 15.89 -3.31
CA ALA A 118 14.01 16.46 -4.63
C ALA A 118 15.25 16.28 -5.53
N GLN A 119 16.46 16.51 -5.00
CA GLN A 119 17.72 16.36 -5.72
C GLN A 119 17.95 14.91 -6.18
N LYS A 120 17.45 13.91 -5.45
CA LYS A 120 17.50 12.51 -5.87
C LYS A 120 16.57 12.24 -7.06
N LEU A 121 15.35 12.73 -7.02
CA LEU A 121 14.31 12.38 -7.99
C LEU A 121 14.28 13.26 -9.25
N ARG A 122 14.77 14.50 -9.17
CA ARG A 122 14.77 15.44 -10.30
C ARG A 122 15.81 15.15 -11.38
N THR A 123 16.81 14.32 -11.09
CA THR A 123 17.84 14.02 -12.11
C THR A 123 17.30 13.10 -13.21
N PRO A 124 17.92 13.06 -14.40
CA PRO A 124 17.47 12.14 -15.45
C PRO A 124 17.38 10.67 -15.01
N LYS A 125 18.26 10.23 -14.11
CA LYS A 125 18.18 8.88 -13.51
C LYS A 125 16.96 8.74 -12.59
N GLY A 126 16.68 9.76 -11.76
CA GLY A 126 15.51 9.79 -10.88
C GLY A 126 14.18 9.79 -11.64
N LEU A 127 14.08 10.60 -12.71
CA LEU A 127 12.90 10.62 -13.58
C LEU A 127 12.69 9.31 -14.33
N ASP A 128 13.77 8.69 -14.84
CA ASP A 128 13.68 7.37 -15.47
C ASP A 128 13.33 6.27 -14.44
N TRP A 129 13.77 6.39 -13.19
CA TRP A 129 13.33 5.52 -12.10
C TRP A 129 11.83 5.65 -11.83
N ILE A 130 11.28 6.89 -11.79
CA ILE A 130 9.84 7.10 -11.69
C ILE A 130 9.14 6.43 -12.88
N ARG A 131 9.58 6.65 -14.12
CA ARG A 131 9.01 5.97 -15.30
C ARG A 131 9.00 4.45 -15.15
N SER A 132 10.07 3.86 -14.62
CA SER A 132 10.15 2.42 -14.40
C SER A 132 9.13 1.88 -13.40
N CYS A 133 8.60 2.75 -12.51
CA CYS A 133 7.61 2.38 -11.51
C CYS A 133 6.18 2.34 -12.04
N TYR A 134 5.93 2.85 -13.25
CA TYR A 134 4.59 3.02 -13.82
C TYR A 134 4.54 2.39 -15.21
N GLY A 135 3.34 2.37 -15.80
CA GLY A 135 3.18 2.09 -17.23
C GLY A 135 3.67 3.26 -18.09
N ALA A 136 3.01 3.49 -19.22
CA ALA A 136 3.30 4.68 -20.03
C ALA A 136 2.94 5.96 -19.25
N LEU A 137 3.95 6.80 -18.96
CA LEU A 137 3.78 8.12 -18.36
C LEU A 137 4.11 9.20 -19.39
N GLY A 138 3.15 10.07 -19.67
CA GLY A 138 3.41 11.32 -20.39
C GLY A 138 4.25 12.29 -19.54
N GLN A 139 4.76 13.35 -20.16
CA GLN A 139 5.59 14.34 -19.46
C GLN A 139 4.85 15.04 -18.31
N VAL A 140 3.56 15.37 -18.50
CA VAL A 140 2.72 15.98 -17.46
C VAL A 140 2.54 15.03 -16.28
N ASP A 141 2.14 13.78 -16.54
CA ASP A 141 1.96 12.78 -15.48
C ASP A 141 3.28 12.51 -14.74
N LEU A 142 4.40 12.46 -15.45
CA LEU A 142 5.73 12.31 -14.84
C LEU A 142 6.04 13.44 -13.85
N MET A 143 5.72 14.69 -14.21
CA MET A 143 5.93 15.83 -13.32
C MET A 143 4.99 15.81 -12.11
N VAL A 144 3.75 15.33 -12.26
CA VAL A 144 2.81 15.11 -11.15
C VAL A 144 3.33 14.03 -10.20
N GLU A 145 3.76 12.89 -10.75
CA GLU A 145 4.27 11.78 -9.94
C GLU A 145 5.60 12.12 -9.26
N MET A 146 6.50 12.86 -9.93
CA MET A 146 7.73 13.37 -9.31
C MET A 146 7.41 14.26 -8.10
N GLN A 147 6.47 15.20 -8.23
CA GLN A 147 6.06 16.06 -7.13
C GLN A 147 5.47 15.28 -5.95
N ALA A 148 4.66 14.26 -6.23
CA ALA A 148 4.00 13.46 -5.21
C ALA A 148 4.97 12.51 -4.49
N LEU A 149 5.93 11.93 -5.21
CA LEU A 149 6.93 11.01 -4.66
C LEU A 149 8.09 11.74 -3.97
N ARG A 150 8.24 13.06 -4.15
CA ARG A 150 9.47 13.79 -3.78
C ARG A 150 9.94 13.60 -2.34
N LEU A 151 9.04 13.34 -1.38
CA LEU A 151 9.37 13.21 0.04
C LEU A 151 9.46 11.75 0.55
N MET A 152 9.33 10.75 -0.33
CA MET A 152 9.13 9.33 0.03
C MET A 152 10.32 8.62 0.72
N HIS A 153 11.39 9.33 1.06
CA HIS A 153 12.55 8.78 1.75
C HIS A 153 12.92 9.55 3.02
N CYS A 154 12.35 10.74 3.21
CA CYS A 154 12.74 11.66 4.29
C CYS A 154 12.60 11.02 5.66
N THR A 155 11.52 10.29 5.92
CA THR A 155 11.28 9.63 7.22
C THR A 155 12.43 8.68 7.58
N MET A 156 12.83 7.78 6.68
CA MET A 156 13.90 6.81 6.94
C MET A 156 15.29 7.46 7.07
N TRP A 157 15.54 8.53 6.32
CA TRP A 157 16.77 9.32 6.39
C TRP A 157 16.88 10.08 7.71
N VAL A 158 15.78 10.68 8.15
CA VAL A 158 15.69 11.40 9.41
C VAL A 158 15.80 10.46 10.60
N GLU A 159 15.22 9.26 10.56
CA GLU A 159 15.39 8.25 11.62
C GLU A 159 16.77 7.56 11.62
N GLY A 160 17.63 7.86 10.65
CA GLY A 160 18.97 7.27 10.55
C GLY A 160 20.02 7.98 11.41
N VAL A 161 21.18 7.33 11.55
CA VAL A 161 22.41 7.96 12.01
C VAL A 161 22.87 8.95 10.94
N ARG A 162 23.03 10.20 11.33
CA ARG A 162 23.44 11.32 10.46
C ARG A 162 24.87 11.70 10.80
N GLU A 163 25.79 11.41 9.89
CA GLU A 163 27.21 11.73 10.05
C GLU A 163 27.65 12.68 8.93
N VAL A 164 28.31 13.78 9.29
CA VAL A 164 28.96 14.69 8.34
C VAL A 164 30.47 14.53 8.48
N VAL A 165 31.10 14.00 7.43
CA VAL A 165 32.54 13.76 7.37
C VAL A 165 33.24 14.86 6.57
N SER A 166 34.51 15.12 6.89
CA SER A 166 35.29 16.16 6.23
C SER A 166 36.49 15.61 5.45
N ALA A 167 36.69 16.07 4.23
CA ALA A 167 37.89 15.88 3.43
C ALA A 167 38.89 17.04 3.57
N HIS A 168 38.74 17.92 4.57
CA HIS A 168 39.57 19.13 4.73
C HIS A 168 41.08 18.83 4.71
N ASP A 169 41.48 17.78 5.42
CA ASP A 169 42.89 17.39 5.58
C ASP A 169 43.41 16.50 4.44
N SER A 170 42.50 16.00 3.58
CA SER A 170 42.85 15.19 2.40
C SER A 170 43.22 16.10 1.24
N ASP A 171 44.23 15.70 0.46
CA ASP A 171 44.62 16.36 -0.77
C ASP A 171 43.67 16.05 -1.95
N VAL A 172 42.94 14.93 -1.87
CA VAL A 172 41.79 14.62 -2.74
C VAL A 172 40.51 15.15 -2.10
N LYS A 173 39.64 15.76 -2.92
CA LYS A 173 38.33 16.28 -2.48
C LYS A 173 37.19 15.50 -3.13
N PHE A 174 35.97 15.66 -2.61
CA PHE A 174 34.80 14.96 -3.14
C PHE A 174 34.47 15.42 -4.57
N ILE A 175 34.05 14.47 -5.41
CA ILE A 175 33.57 14.75 -6.76
C ILE A 175 32.07 15.05 -6.77
N LEU A 176 31.65 15.75 -7.81
CA LEU A 176 30.25 16.03 -8.14
C LEU A 176 29.75 15.03 -9.18
N THR A 177 28.48 14.64 -9.12
CA THR A 177 27.84 13.70 -10.05
C THR A 177 26.51 14.22 -10.59
N ASP A 178 26.05 13.65 -11.69
CA ASP A 178 24.71 13.89 -12.25
C ASP A 178 23.57 13.17 -11.49
N HIS A 179 23.90 12.45 -10.42
CA HIS A 179 22.97 11.89 -9.45
C HIS A 179 23.54 12.08 -8.02
N PRO A 180 23.52 13.31 -7.47
CA PRO A 180 24.29 13.67 -6.27
C PRO A 180 23.93 12.87 -5.02
N VAL A 181 22.68 12.44 -4.88
CA VAL A 181 22.18 11.69 -3.72
C VAL A 181 22.26 10.19 -4.02
N THR A 182 23.40 9.62 -3.66
CA THR A 182 23.79 8.26 -4.03
C THR A 182 23.45 7.26 -2.93
N VAL A 183 23.01 6.05 -3.29
CA VAL A 183 22.74 4.97 -2.33
C VAL A 183 23.76 3.85 -2.50
N TYR A 184 24.38 3.45 -1.39
CA TYR A 184 25.32 2.34 -1.28
C TYR A 184 24.67 1.19 -0.49
N ASN A 185 24.92 -0.05 -0.89
CA ASN A 185 24.68 -1.23 -0.06
C ASN A 185 25.80 -2.24 -0.35
N ALA A 186 26.44 -2.74 0.69
CA ALA A 186 27.61 -3.62 0.54
C ALA A 186 27.27 -4.96 -0.16
N ALA A 187 26.03 -5.42 -0.06
CA ALA A 187 25.56 -6.64 -0.70
C ALA A 187 25.10 -6.45 -2.15
N VAL A 188 25.07 -5.21 -2.66
CA VAL A 188 24.52 -4.87 -3.97
C VAL A 188 25.54 -4.11 -4.81
N ASP A 189 26.33 -4.86 -5.58
CA ASP A 189 27.32 -4.32 -6.51
C ASP A 189 26.65 -3.47 -7.62
N PRO A 190 27.25 -2.37 -8.09
CA PRO A 190 26.72 -1.54 -9.19
C PRO A 190 26.46 -2.31 -10.49
N THR A 191 27.19 -3.41 -10.73
CA THR A 191 27.03 -4.27 -11.91
C THR A 191 25.94 -5.33 -11.75
N SER A 192 25.35 -5.47 -10.57
CA SER A 192 24.28 -6.43 -10.30
C SER A 192 22.98 -6.09 -11.06
N GLU A 193 22.18 -7.09 -11.39
CA GLU A 193 20.87 -6.90 -12.03
C GLU A 193 19.92 -6.02 -11.20
N GLN A 194 20.04 -6.05 -9.87
CA GLN A 194 19.28 -5.20 -8.96
C GLN A 194 19.61 -3.70 -9.11
N CYS A 195 20.77 -3.38 -9.67
CA CYS A 195 21.23 -2.03 -9.99
C CYS A 195 21.25 -1.73 -11.48
N ALA A 196 20.63 -2.59 -12.30
CA ALA A 196 20.44 -2.30 -13.71
C ALA A 196 19.71 -0.97 -13.86
N TYR A 197 20.22 -0.10 -14.74
CA TYR A 197 19.66 1.23 -14.95
C TYR A 197 18.13 1.15 -15.15
N PRO A 198 17.32 2.00 -14.47
CA PRO A 198 17.71 3.17 -13.66
C PRO A 198 17.87 2.89 -12.15
N GLN A 199 17.93 1.62 -11.72
CA GLN A 199 17.82 1.25 -10.31
C GLN A 199 19.08 1.56 -9.48
N ASP A 200 18.86 1.75 -8.19
CA ASP A 200 19.85 1.76 -7.12
C ASP A 200 19.40 0.81 -6.01
N PRO A 201 20.26 0.46 -5.03
CA PRO A 201 19.82 -0.30 -3.87
C PRO A 201 18.67 0.42 -3.17
N LEU A 202 17.72 -0.35 -2.64
CA LEU A 202 16.57 0.21 -1.95
C LEU A 202 17.03 1.05 -0.76
N VAL A 203 16.56 2.30 -0.68
CA VAL A 203 16.82 3.19 0.48
C VAL A 203 16.31 2.55 1.78
N SER A 204 15.29 1.70 1.70
CA SER A 204 14.69 0.98 2.83
C SER A 204 15.41 -0.33 3.22
N ALA A 205 16.37 -0.80 2.41
CA ALA A 205 17.14 -1.99 2.76
C ALA A 205 18.10 -1.68 3.92
N MET A 206 18.21 -2.60 4.87
CA MET A 206 18.89 -2.39 6.14
C MET A 206 20.34 -1.94 6.00
N GLY A 207 21.10 -2.57 5.09
CA GLY A 207 22.50 -2.23 4.85
C GLY A 207 22.71 -1.00 3.96
N SER A 208 21.63 -0.31 3.57
CA SER A 208 21.73 0.85 2.71
C SER A 208 22.24 2.08 3.46
N GLN A 209 23.18 2.78 2.83
CA GLN A 209 23.74 4.04 3.29
C GLN A 209 23.54 5.08 2.19
N THR A 210 22.99 6.24 2.52
CA THR A 210 22.81 7.34 1.56
C THR A 210 23.93 8.36 1.71
N VAL A 211 24.59 8.69 0.61
CA VAL A 211 25.78 9.54 0.57
C VAL A 211 25.48 10.78 -0.27
N PHE A 212 25.79 11.95 0.27
CA PHE A 212 25.56 13.24 -0.38
C PHE A 212 26.73 14.19 -0.07
N ALA A 213 27.61 14.44 -1.05
CA ALA A 213 28.69 15.42 -0.91
C ALA A 213 28.09 16.83 -0.85
N LEU A 214 28.23 17.55 0.26
CA LEU A 214 27.61 18.88 0.42
C LEU A 214 28.41 19.98 -0.31
N ASP A 215 29.73 19.80 -0.35
CA ASP A 215 30.70 20.59 -1.10
C ASP A 215 31.99 19.77 -1.31
N ALA A 216 33.05 20.37 -1.86
CA ALA A 216 34.34 19.68 -2.06
C ALA A 216 34.92 19.04 -0.78
N ASN A 217 34.66 19.62 0.40
CA ASN A 217 35.30 19.22 1.65
C ASN A 217 34.36 18.50 2.63
N THR A 218 33.07 18.42 2.34
CA THR A 218 32.07 18.01 3.33
C THR A 218 31.10 17.02 2.72
N CYS A 219 30.85 15.89 3.38
CA CYS A 219 29.94 14.85 2.88
C CYS A 219 29.02 14.35 3.99
N LEU A 220 27.73 14.26 3.69
CA LEU A 220 26.73 13.63 4.55
C LEU A 220 26.65 12.14 4.24
N ILE A 221 26.67 11.33 5.30
CA ILE A 221 26.42 9.90 5.26
C ILE A 221 25.24 9.60 6.19
N LEU A 222 24.21 8.97 5.64
CA LEU A 222 23.04 8.50 6.38
C LEU A 222 23.09 6.99 6.46
N THR A 223 23.09 6.46 7.68
CA THR A 223 23.14 5.01 7.94
C THR A 223 21.94 4.60 8.79
N HIS A 224 21.25 3.52 8.44
CA HIS A 224 20.18 3.01 9.31
C HIS A 224 20.74 2.62 10.69
N LEU A 225 20.05 3.00 11.77
CA LEU A 225 20.51 2.77 13.14
C LEU A 225 20.77 1.29 13.43
N GLU A 226 19.88 0.42 12.97
CA GLU A 226 20.00 -1.04 13.11
C GLU A 226 21.32 -1.55 12.52
N TYR A 227 21.67 -1.10 11.31
CA TYR A 227 22.93 -1.47 10.66
C TYR A 227 24.17 -0.81 11.29
N ALA A 228 24.04 0.43 11.79
CA ALA A 228 25.13 1.09 12.50
C ALA A 228 25.49 0.38 13.82
N LYS A 229 24.48 -0.10 14.56
CA LYS A 229 24.65 -0.84 15.82
C LYS A 229 25.13 -2.28 15.59
N GLU A 230 24.59 -2.94 14.56
CA GLU A 230 24.87 -4.36 14.25
C GLU A 230 25.39 -4.51 12.82
N PRO A 231 26.65 -4.11 12.57
CA PRO A 231 27.19 -4.04 11.21
C PRO A 231 27.53 -5.40 10.58
N ASP A 232 27.58 -6.46 11.39
CA ASP A 232 27.95 -7.81 10.95
C ASP A 232 26.71 -8.67 10.59
N GLN A 233 25.52 -8.07 10.51
CA GLN A 233 24.33 -8.77 10.05
C GLN A 233 24.49 -9.27 8.60
N LEU A 234 24.08 -10.52 8.36
CA LEU A 234 24.29 -11.21 7.07
C LEU A 234 23.34 -10.75 5.97
N ASP A 235 22.12 -10.37 6.32
CA ASP A 235 21.08 -10.01 5.36
C ASP A 235 20.96 -8.48 5.24
N LEU A 236 21.79 -7.89 4.38
CA LEU A 236 21.83 -6.44 4.16
C LEU A 236 20.74 -5.94 3.20
N THR A 237 20.03 -6.84 2.52
CA THR A 237 19.02 -6.50 1.51
C THR A 237 17.59 -6.60 2.03
N ARG A 238 17.36 -7.22 3.20
CA ARG A 238 16.05 -7.10 3.88
C ARG A 238 15.73 -5.66 4.24
N LEU A 239 14.44 -5.36 4.35
CA LEU A 239 13.98 -4.06 4.82
C LEU A 239 14.41 -3.82 6.28
N ARG A 240 14.73 -2.56 6.60
CA ARG A 240 14.92 -2.11 7.98
C ARG A 240 13.63 -2.27 8.79
N THR A 241 13.77 -2.29 10.10
CA THR A 241 12.61 -2.24 11.00
C THR A 241 11.80 -0.96 10.77
N ASN A 242 10.47 -1.11 10.64
CA ASN A 242 9.52 -0.03 10.35
C ASN A 242 9.89 0.82 9.11
N ALA A 243 10.25 0.16 8.00
CA ALA A 243 10.59 0.82 6.75
C ALA A 243 9.37 1.53 6.12
N ARG A 244 9.24 2.84 6.39
CA ARG A 244 8.14 3.66 5.88
C ARG A 244 8.67 4.69 4.88
N HIS A 245 8.19 4.63 3.65
CA HIS A 245 8.50 5.64 2.64
C HIS A 245 7.86 6.99 2.99
N LEU A 246 6.64 6.99 3.50
CA LEU A 246 6.01 8.17 4.06
C LEU A 246 5.49 7.87 5.48
N GLY A 247 5.80 8.74 6.43
CA GLY A 247 5.37 8.58 7.81
C GLY A 247 5.71 9.78 8.67
N VAL A 248 4.95 9.96 9.76
CA VAL A 248 5.29 10.93 10.80
C VAL A 248 6.41 10.33 11.65
N GLY A 249 7.50 11.09 11.79
CA GLY A 249 8.64 10.76 12.63
C GLY A 249 8.91 11.88 13.63
N MET A 250 9.63 11.54 14.69
CA MET A 250 10.11 12.50 15.69
C MET A 250 11.62 12.34 15.82
N THR A 251 12.37 13.43 15.74
CA THR A 251 13.83 13.42 15.88
C THR A 251 14.31 14.66 16.61
N ARG A 252 15.49 14.51 17.22
CA ARG A 252 16.34 15.64 17.61
C ARG A 252 17.09 16.17 16.38
N THR A 253 16.98 17.47 16.13
CA THR A 253 17.63 18.16 15.00
C THR A 253 19.09 18.53 15.28
N ASP A 254 19.53 18.43 16.53
CA ASP A 254 20.91 18.70 16.96
C ASP A 254 21.79 17.42 16.96
N ASN A 255 21.20 16.24 16.75
CA ASN A 255 21.91 14.98 16.74
C ASN A 255 22.59 14.71 15.38
N PHE A 256 23.85 15.11 15.29
CA PHE A 256 24.79 14.81 14.20
C PHE A 256 26.15 14.36 14.74
N ILE A 257 26.81 13.46 14.01
CA ILE A 257 28.23 13.11 14.20
C ILE A 257 29.04 13.96 13.23
N ARG A 258 30.11 14.64 13.68
CA ARG A 258 30.90 15.54 12.83
C ARG A 258 32.43 15.44 12.99
N ASP A 259 32.90 14.52 13.81
CA ASP A 259 34.30 14.52 14.26
C ASP A 259 35.26 13.90 13.24
N ARG A 260 34.74 13.14 12.27
CA ARG A 260 35.57 12.39 11.32
C ARG A 260 36.12 13.27 10.21
N ARG A 261 37.46 13.31 10.16
CA ARG A 261 38.23 13.79 9.02
C ARG A 261 38.77 12.58 8.26
N LEU A 262 38.42 12.50 6.98
CA LEU A 262 38.79 11.39 6.12
C LEU A 262 40.21 11.59 5.58
N ASN A 263 40.95 10.49 5.52
CA ASN A 263 42.22 10.46 4.80
C ASN A 263 42.01 10.36 3.28
N ARG A 264 43.11 10.43 2.52
CA ARG A 264 43.11 10.33 1.05
C ARG A 264 42.35 9.09 0.54
N ASP A 265 42.69 7.91 1.05
CA ASP A 265 42.12 6.63 0.57
C ASP A 265 40.62 6.53 0.85
N GLU A 266 40.17 7.04 2.01
CA GLU A 266 38.77 7.10 2.38
C GLU A 266 37.97 8.05 1.46
N VAL A 267 38.54 9.21 1.10
CA VAL A 267 37.89 10.12 0.13
C VAL A 267 37.84 9.48 -1.26
N ILE A 268 38.90 8.81 -1.69
CA ILE A 268 38.93 8.10 -2.98
C ILE A 268 37.89 6.98 -3.01
N ALA A 269 37.71 6.22 -1.93
CA ALA A 269 36.69 5.18 -1.84
C ALA A 269 35.26 5.75 -1.98
N ILE A 270 34.98 6.90 -1.36
CA ILE A 270 33.69 7.60 -1.54
C ILE A 270 33.54 8.12 -2.97
N ASN A 271 34.59 8.68 -3.56
CA ASN A 271 34.57 9.13 -4.96
C ASN A 271 34.34 7.96 -5.93
N HIS A 272 34.89 6.78 -5.64
CA HIS A 272 34.63 5.57 -6.41
C HIS A 272 33.15 5.18 -6.35
N LEU A 273 32.51 5.21 -5.17
CA LEU A 273 31.06 5.04 -5.02
C LEU A 273 30.27 6.07 -5.86
N LEU A 274 30.58 7.36 -5.71
CA LEU A 274 29.89 8.44 -6.40
C LEU A 274 29.96 8.27 -7.93
N LYS A 275 31.15 7.96 -8.46
CA LYS A 275 31.35 7.70 -9.88
C LYS A 275 30.59 6.46 -10.36
N SER A 276 30.65 5.36 -9.62
CA SER A 276 30.00 4.10 -9.98
C SER A 276 28.47 4.19 -10.00
N ARG A 277 27.89 5.22 -9.37
CA ARG A 277 26.43 5.43 -9.27
C ARG A 277 25.90 6.57 -10.13
N ALA A 278 26.79 7.38 -10.70
CA ALA A 278 26.47 8.40 -11.69
C ALA A 278 25.84 7.77 -12.94
N LYS A 279 24.96 8.50 -13.61
CA LYS A 279 24.34 8.06 -14.87
C LYS A 279 25.31 8.21 -16.03
N ARG A 280 25.86 9.42 -16.20
CA ARG A 280 26.63 9.81 -17.38
C ARG A 280 27.73 10.82 -17.09
N TYR A 281 27.54 11.74 -16.15
CA TYR A 281 28.48 12.85 -15.93
C TYR A 281 28.98 12.93 -14.49
N ILE A 282 30.27 13.25 -14.35
CA ILE A 282 30.91 13.64 -13.09
C ILE A 282 31.77 14.89 -13.30
N ALA A 283 32.00 15.66 -12.23
CA ALA A 283 32.82 16.87 -12.28
C ALA A 283 33.64 17.10 -11.02
N SER A 284 34.75 17.84 -11.13
CA SER A 284 35.58 18.22 -9.99
C SER A 284 36.51 19.40 -10.33
N ALA A 285 37.15 19.98 -9.31
CA ALA A 285 38.16 21.02 -9.47
C ALA A 285 39.47 20.51 -10.08
N ASP A 286 39.82 19.23 -9.88
CA ASP A 286 41.04 18.60 -10.38
C ASP A 286 40.73 17.37 -11.24
N LYS A 287 41.24 17.35 -12.47
CA LYS A 287 41.02 16.26 -13.43
C LYS A 287 41.40 14.86 -12.90
N THR A 288 42.34 14.76 -11.98
CA THR A 288 42.82 13.48 -11.43
C THR A 288 41.77 12.82 -10.54
N TRP A 289 40.98 13.60 -9.80
CA TRP A 289 39.94 13.10 -8.89
C TRP A 289 38.77 12.41 -9.62
N LEU A 290 38.65 12.62 -10.94
CA LEU A 290 37.62 12.00 -11.79
C LEU A 290 37.90 10.52 -12.11
N TYR A 291 39.05 9.98 -11.68
CA TYR A 291 39.46 8.59 -11.93
C TYR A 291 39.82 7.85 -10.63
N PRO A 292 38.91 7.80 -9.63
CA PRO A 292 39.17 7.16 -8.34
C PRO A 292 39.51 5.66 -8.46
N GLU A 293 39.03 4.98 -9.52
CA GLU A 293 39.35 3.59 -9.82
C GLU A 293 40.83 3.31 -10.15
N ARG A 294 41.64 4.36 -10.39
CA ARG A 294 43.09 4.20 -10.58
C ARG A 294 43.84 3.99 -9.27
N GLU A 295 43.26 4.40 -8.15
CA GLU A 295 43.87 4.35 -6.82
C GLU A 295 43.10 3.42 -5.88
N PHE A 296 41.78 3.36 -5.98
CA PHE A 296 40.96 2.43 -5.21
C PHE A 296 40.99 1.02 -5.82
N ASN A 297 41.72 0.11 -5.17
CA ASN A 297 41.83 -1.31 -5.55
C ASN A 297 41.02 -2.26 -4.64
N GLY A 298 40.24 -1.72 -3.70
CA GLY A 298 39.44 -2.51 -2.77
C GLY A 298 38.16 -3.08 -3.42
N PRO A 299 37.60 -4.19 -2.90
CA PRO A 299 36.29 -4.66 -3.33
C PRO A 299 35.18 -3.72 -2.85
N TRP A 300 34.02 -3.76 -3.53
CA TRP A 300 32.85 -2.92 -3.23
C TRP A 300 32.41 -2.96 -1.74
N THR A 301 32.55 -4.12 -1.10
CA THR A 301 32.20 -4.35 0.31
C THR A 301 33.07 -3.55 1.29
N GLU A 302 34.31 -3.20 0.93
CA GLU A 302 35.22 -2.45 1.81
C GLU A 302 34.81 -0.98 1.95
N ILE A 303 34.05 -0.44 1.00
CA ILE A 303 33.50 0.93 1.08
C ILE A 303 32.61 1.09 2.32
N ALA A 304 31.92 0.02 2.76
CA ALA A 304 31.13 0.03 3.98
C ALA A 304 31.96 0.43 5.21
N LYS A 305 33.23 0.00 5.29
CA LYS A 305 34.11 0.35 6.43
C LYS A 305 34.39 1.84 6.48
N VAL A 306 34.43 2.51 5.34
CA VAL A 306 34.57 3.97 5.24
C VAL A 306 33.26 4.66 5.58
N LEU A 307 32.12 4.16 5.11
CA LEU A 307 30.84 4.83 5.31
C LEU A 307 30.25 4.65 6.71
N ARG A 308 30.58 3.56 7.42
CA ARG A 308 29.97 3.28 8.74
C ARG A 308 30.42 4.30 9.80
N PRO A 309 29.49 4.85 10.59
CA PRO A 309 29.83 5.69 11.74
C PRO A 309 30.61 4.89 12.78
N ARG A 310 31.57 5.54 13.45
CA ARG A 310 32.50 4.86 14.38
C ARG A 310 32.14 5.01 15.87
N ALA A 311 31.43 6.06 16.23
CA ALA A 311 31.14 6.42 17.61
C ALA A 311 29.80 7.17 17.72
N ASP A 312 29.41 7.56 18.94
CA ASP A 312 28.26 8.42 19.21
C ASP A 312 26.89 7.91 18.75
N LEU A 313 26.77 6.60 18.52
CA LEU A 313 25.50 5.95 18.16
C LEU A 313 24.44 6.08 19.25
N TRP A 314 24.85 6.26 20.51
CA TRP A 314 23.96 6.47 21.66
C TRP A 314 23.04 7.69 21.50
N ARG A 315 23.38 8.64 20.59
CA ARG A 315 22.55 9.82 20.30
C ARG A 315 21.32 9.52 19.43
N PHE A 316 21.27 8.40 18.71
CA PHE A 316 20.26 8.17 17.65
C PHE A 316 19.18 7.14 18.01
N GLY A 317 19.23 6.54 19.21
CA GLY A 317 18.25 5.55 19.66
C GLY A 317 17.42 6.00 20.86
N GLY A 318 16.77 5.03 21.51
CA GLY A 318 15.95 5.24 22.70
C GLY A 318 14.47 5.51 22.41
N GLU A 319 13.76 6.00 23.43
CA GLU A 319 12.33 6.30 23.37
C GLU A 319 12.09 7.80 23.62
N ILE A 320 11.21 8.40 22.84
CA ILE A 320 10.79 9.81 22.98
C ILE A 320 9.38 9.84 23.54
N TYR A 321 9.21 10.53 24.66
CA TYR A 321 7.91 10.84 25.27
C TYR A 321 7.66 12.35 25.19
N ILE A 322 6.48 12.73 24.71
CA ILE A 322 6.06 14.14 24.61
C ILE A 322 4.78 14.33 25.42
N GLY A 323 4.76 15.31 26.31
CA GLY A 323 3.53 15.76 26.97
C GLY A 323 2.95 16.98 26.25
N TYR A 324 1.67 16.93 25.90
CA TYR A 324 0.97 18.03 25.25
C TYR A 324 0.22 18.89 26.29
N LYS A 325 -0.11 20.13 25.91
CA LYS A 325 -0.80 21.10 26.78
C LYS A 325 -2.21 20.65 27.20
N ASP A 326 -2.83 19.77 26.41
CA ASP A 326 -4.15 19.19 26.68
C ASP A 326 -4.10 17.97 27.61
N GLY A 327 -2.92 17.60 28.11
CA GLY A 327 -2.70 16.46 28.99
C GLY A 327 -2.50 15.12 28.27
N THR A 328 -2.59 15.10 26.93
CA THR A 328 -2.27 13.90 26.15
C THR A 328 -0.75 13.68 26.05
N SER A 329 -0.35 12.48 25.66
CA SER A 329 1.06 12.13 25.47
C SER A 329 1.31 11.46 24.13
N GLY A 330 2.45 11.77 23.52
CA GLY A 330 2.99 11.07 22.35
C GLY A 330 4.17 10.18 22.73
N TYR A 331 4.37 9.11 21.96
CA TYR A 331 5.45 8.14 22.13
C TYR A 331 6.06 7.81 20.77
N TRP A 332 7.40 7.72 20.70
CA TRP A 332 8.13 7.18 19.56
C TRP A 332 9.30 6.31 20.03
N ASP A 333 9.45 5.11 19.46
CA ASP A 333 10.67 4.30 19.62
C ASP A 333 11.76 4.70 18.62
N GLU A 334 12.93 4.06 18.70
CA GLU A 334 14.06 4.33 17.81
C GLU A 334 13.85 3.96 16.34
N HIS A 335 12.74 3.28 16.04
CA HIS A 335 12.30 2.96 14.68
C HIS A 335 11.10 3.83 14.25
N GLY A 336 10.72 4.83 15.05
CA GLY A 336 9.62 5.74 14.76
C GLY A 336 8.22 5.15 14.97
N ARG A 337 8.09 4.03 15.69
CA ARG A 337 6.79 3.45 16.04
C ARG A 337 6.11 4.23 17.14
N THR A 338 4.80 4.41 17.03
CA THR A 338 4.00 5.20 17.99
C THR A 338 3.37 4.38 19.12
N SER A 339 3.66 3.07 19.20
CA SER A 339 3.18 2.20 20.27
C SER A 339 4.09 0.99 20.51
N LYS A 340 3.90 0.34 21.66
CA LYS A 340 4.57 -0.94 22.00
C LYS A 340 3.79 -2.18 21.54
N ALA A 341 2.71 -2.03 20.77
CA ALA A 341 1.88 -3.16 20.33
C ALA A 341 2.66 -4.20 19.49
N HIS A 342 3.73 -3.79 18.81
CA HIS A 342 4.61 -4.67 18.05
C HIS A 342 5.27 -5.76 18.92
N GLU A 343 5.44 -5.54 20.22
CA GLU A 343 5.99 -6.54 21.16
C GLU A 343 5.05 -7.74 21.31
N LEU A 344 3.74 -7.49 21.33
CA LEU A 344 2.70 -8.54 21.40
C LEU A 344 2.53 -9.28 20.07
N LEU A 345 2.82 -8.60 18.96
CA LEU A 345 2.62 -9.11 17.60
C LEU A 345 3.84 -9.82 17.03
N THR A 346 4.97 -9.71 17.72
CA THR A 346 6.21 -10.42 17.42
C THR A 346 6.13 -11.83 17.99
N ARG A 347 6.54 -12.83 17.20
CA ARG A 347 6.58 -14.22 17.66
C ARG A 347 7.70 -14.40 18.67
N LYS A 348 7.41 -15.11 19.76
CA LYS A 348 8.43 -15.47 20.77
C LYS A 348 9.59 -16.28 20.20
N SER A 349 9.34 -17.11 19.18
CA SER A 349 10.35 -17.90 18.48
C SER A 349 10.17 -17.80 16.98
N SER A 350 11.23 -17.42 16.26
CA SER A 350 11.24 -17.45 14.79
C SER A 350 11.09 -18.89 14.29
N ARG A 351 10.18 -19.13 13.35
CA ARG A 351 10.10 -20.43 12.66
C ARG A 351 11.34 -20.57 11.77
N LYS A 352 12.23 -21.50 12.12
CA LYS A 352 13.43 -21.86 11.33
C LYS A 352 13.29 -23.30 10.85
N ASN A 353 13.93 -23.65 9.74
CA ASN A 353 14.00 -25.02 9.21
C ASN A 353 12.62 -25.68 8.98
N ILE A 354 11.69 -24.94 8.39
CA ILE A 354 10.34 -25.44 8.07
C ILE A 354 10.43 -26.48 6.94
N GLY A 355 9.90 -27.68 7.16
CA GLY A 355 9.82 -28.72 6.15
C GLY A 355 8.84 -28.34 5.03
N ALA A 356 9.03 -28.92 3.83
CA ALA A 356 8.22 -28.59 2.65
C ALA A 356 6.70 -28.76 2.86
N ASN A 357 6.30 -29.75 3.67
CA ASN A 357 4.90 -30.07 3.96
C ASN A 357 4.34 -29.39 5.22
N ASP A 358 5.18 -28.72 6.01
CA ASP A 358 4.75 -28.03 7.23
C ASP A 358 4.05 -26.71 6.89
N PHE A 359 3.23 -26.19 7.81
CA PHE A 359 2.62 -24.87 7.66
C PHE A 359 3.68 -23.78 7.42
N CYS A 360 3.41 -22.94 6.44
CA CYS A 360 4.34 -21.89 6.04
C CYS A 360 4.67 -20.92 7.19
N GLY A 361 5.91 -20.43 7.22
CA GLY A 361 6.39 -19.49 8.24
C GLY A 361 5.65 -18.16 8.27
N CYS A 362 4.99 -17.78 7.17
CA CYS A 362 4.20 -16.55 7.08
C CYS A 362 2.85 -16.61 7.82
N GLY A 363 2.45 -17.78 8.34
CA GLY A 363 1.15 -17.94 9.02
C GLY A 363 -0.03 -18.27 8.10
N SER A 364 0.21 -18.53 6.80
CA SER A 364 -0.82 -19.03 5.89
C SER A 364 -1.26 -20.45 6.26
N ALA A 365 -2.43 -20.86 5.74
CA ALA A 365 -2.92 -22.24 5.88
C ALA A 365 -2.25 -23.22 4.91
N TYR A 366 -1.33 -22.77 4.06
CA TYR A 366 -0.67 -23.60 3.06
C TYR A 366 0.62 -24.21 3.59
N ALA A 367 0.95 -25.38 3.06
CA ALA A 367 2.28 -25.97 3.21
C ALA A 367 3.35 -25.02 2.65
N PHE A 368 4.55 -25.02 3.24
CA PHE A 368 5.63 -24.13 2.85
C PHE A 368 5.97 -24.22 1.35
N LYS A 369 5.96 -25.44 0.79
CA LYS A 369 6.21 -25.70 -0.64
C LYS A 369 5.23 -25.03 -1.59
N ASP A 370 3.98 -24.85 -1.14
CA ASP A 370 2.89 -24.29 -1.93
C ASP A 370 2.66 -22.80 -1.63
N CYS A 371 3.46 -22.22 -0.72
CA CYS A 371 3.34 -20.84 -0.27
C CYS A 371 4.62 -20.02 -0.51
N CYS A 372 5.55 -19.99 0.45
CA CYS A 372 6.72 -19.09 0.39
C CYS A 372 7.95 -19.73 -0.26
N LEU A 373 8.03 -21.07 -0.36
CA LEU A 373 9.20 -21.74 -0.94
C LEU A 373 9.50 -21.28 -2.38
N PRO A 374 8.50 -21.12 -3.28
CA PRO A 374 8.74 -20.68 -4.66
C PRO A 374 9.13 -19.20 -4.78
N LEU A 375 8.96 -18.41 -3.71
CA LEU A 375 9.23 -16.98 -3.73
C LEU A 375 10.70 -16.70 -3.41
N PRO A 376 11.33 -15.71 -4.08
CA PRO A 376 12.62 -15.17 -3.65
C PRO A 376 12.55 -14.73 -2.19
N ALA A 377 13.65 -14.90 -1.44
CA ALA A 377 13.68 -14.60 -0.01
C ALA A 377 13.21 -13.17 0.32
N ALA A 378 13.62 -12.19 -0.50
CA ALA A 378 13.23 -10.79 -0.36
C ALA A 378 11.73 -10.51 -0.59
N GLU A 379 11.01 -11.39 -1.30
CA GLU A 379 9.57 -11.23 -1.56
C GLU A 379 8.68 -11.96 -0.54
N ARG A 380 9.27 -12.78 0.34
CA ARG A 380 8.52 -13.55 1.34
C ARG A 380 7.94 -12.62 2.42
N PRO A 381 6.69 -12.84 2.84
CA PRO A 381 6.15 -12.21 4.04
C PRO A 381 7.03 -12.47 5.27
N SER A 382 6.99 -11.57 6.25
CA SER A 382 7.76 -11.72 7.49
C SER A 382 7.35 -12.97 8.27
N TRP A 383 8.35 -13.73 8.73
CA TRP A 383 8.16 -14.86 9.64
C TRP A 383 8.38 -14.46 11.11
N LYS A 384 8.78 -13.21 11.36
CA LYS A 384 9.06 -12.69 12.72
C LYS A 384 7.78 -12.27 13.46
N VAL A 385 6.75 -11.86 12.73
CA VAL A 385 5.47 -11.40 13.30
C VAL A 385 4.32 -12.34 12.93
N TYR A 386 3.20 -12.25 13.67
CA TYR A 386 1.97 -12.95 13.32
C TYR A 386 1.38 -12.39 12.02
N GLY A 387 1.06 -13.29 11.09
CA GLY A 387 0.50 -12.95 9.77
C GLY A 387 -0.99 -12.60 9.81
N LEU A 388 -1.54 -12.18 8.67
CA LEU A 388 -2.95 -11.76 8.53
C LEU A 388 -3.93 -12.80 9.10
N ARG A 389 -3.84 -14.05 8.64
CA ARG A 389 -4.72 -15.15 9.08
C ARG A 389 -4.60 -15.40 10.58
N GLU A 390 -3.39 -15.41 11.13
CA GLU A 390 -3.18 -15.66 12.55
C GLU A 390 -3.77 -14.54 13.41
N ARG A 391 -3.60 -13.27 13.02
CA ARG A 391 -4.21 -12.13 13.71
C ARG A 391 -5.73 -12.21 13.69
N ASN A 392 -6.34 -12.60 12.56
CA ASN A 392 -7.78 -12.82 12.50
C ASN A 392 -8.24 -13.96 13.43
N LEU A 393 -7.50 -15.07 13.50
CA LEU A 393 -7.83 -16.17 14.43
C LEU A 393 -7.63 -15.76 15.89
N MET A 394 -6.60 -14.97 16.21
CA MET A 394 -6.41 -14.37 17.53
C MET A 394 -7.61 -13.49 17.89
N PHE A 395 -8.13 -12.72 16.93
CA PHE A 395 -9.31 -11.89 17.13
C PHE A 395 -10.58 -12.73 17.37
N CYS A 396 -10.83 -13.77 16.57
CA CYS A 396 -11.95 -14.69 16.79
C CYS A 396 -11.91 -15.30 18.20
N ASN A 397 -10.73 -15.75 18.64
CA ASN A 397 -10.53 -16.30 19.98
C ASN A 397 -10.79 -15.24 21.07
N ALA A 398 -10.32 -14.01 20.88
CA ALA A 398 -10.55 -12.92 21.82
C ALA A 398 -12.05 -12.58 21.95
N VAL A 399 -12.76 -12.49 20.83
CA VAL A 399 -14.21 -12.25 20.80
C VAL A 399 -14.97 -13.36 21.53
N ARG A 400 -14.65 -14.63 21.24
CA ARG A 400 -15.25 -15.77 21.94
C ARG A 400 -15.01 -15.70 23.46
N GLY A 401 -13.79 -15.39 23.88
CA GLY A 401 -13.43 -15.24 25.29
C GLY A 401 -14.14 -14.07 25.98
N ILE A 402 -14.26 -12.91 25.33
CA ILE A 402 -14.93 -11.72 25.88
C ILE A 402 -16.44 -11.93 26.03
N LEU A 403 -17.05 -12.63 25.06
CA LEU A 403 -18.48 -12.94 25.09
C LEU A 403 -18.81 -14.20 25.91
N GLY A 404 -17.80 -14.97 26.33
CA GLY A 404 -17.99 -16.23 27.03
C GLY A 404 -18.63 -17.33 26.19
N LEU A 405 -18.53 -17.23 24.85
CA LEU A 405 -19.11 -18.19 23.91
C LEU A 405 -18.53 -19.58 24.19
N SER A 406 -19.37 -20.45 24.71
CA SER A 406 -19.11 -21.82 25.16
C SER A 406 -20.39 -22.64 24.98
N GLU A 407 -20.39 -23.91 25.35
CA GLU A 407 -21.63 -24.72 25.35
C GLU A 407 -22.73 -24.12 26.25
N VAL A 408 -22.37 -23.28 27.22
CA VAL A 408 -23.29 -22.71 28.22
C VAL A 408 -23.88 -21.36 27.80
N VAL A 409 -23.16 -20.53 27.03
CA VAL A 409 -23.61 -19.20 26.61
C VAL A 409 -24.07 -19.24 25.16
N SER A 410 -25.39 -19.14 24.96
CA SER A 410 -25.99 -19.15 23.62
C SER A 410 -25.89 -17.79 22.92
N TRP A 411 -26.11 -17.76 21.60
CA TRP A 411 -26.25 -16.49 20.88
C TRP A 411 -27.42 -15.64 21.42
N LYS A 412 -28.49 -16.28 21.89
CA LYS A 412 -29.62 -15.60 22.55
C LYS A 412 -29.18 -14.90 23.84
N ASP A 413 -28.24 -15.48 24.59
CA ASP A 413 -27.67 -14.85 25.78
C ASP A 413 -26.81 -13.64 25.43
N VAL A 414 -25.99 -13.72 24.37
CA VAL A 414 -25.22 -12.56 23.88
C VAL A 414 -26.15 -11.40 23.53
N ARG A 415 -27.22 -11.67 22.77
CA ARG A 415 -28.22 -10.65 22.39
C ARG A 415 -28.87 -9.97 23.59
N ARG A 416 -29.06 -10.69 24.70
CA ARG A 416 -29.68 -10.19 25.94
C ARG A 416 -28.71 -9.49 26.89
N LYS A 417 -27.40 -9.80 26.83
CA LYS A 417 -26.42 -9.41 27.87
C LYS A 417 -25.23 -8.59 27.34
N LEU A 418 -25.14 -8.32 26.04
CA LEU A 418 -24.04 -7.54 25.45
C LEU A 418 -23.91 -6.16 26.13
N SER A 419 -22.80 -5.98 26.85
CA SER A 419 -22.51 -4.78 27.64
C SER A 419 -21.54 -3.83 26.95
N ASP A 420 -21.54 -2.57 27.38
CA ASP A 420 -20.61 -1.52 26.95
C ASP A 420 -19.15 -1.93 27.14
N GLU A 421 -18.83 -2.58 28.26
CA GLU A 421 -17.48 -3.06 28.55
C GLU A 421 -17.06 -4.19 27.59
N GLN A 422 -17.98 -5.08 27.20
CA GLN A 422 -17.69 -6.10 26.20
C GLN A 422 -17.44 -5.48 24.82
N VAL A 423 -18.27 -4.51 24.40
CA VAL A 423 -18.06 -3.76 23.15
C VAL A 423 -16.67 -3.11 23.16
N LYS A 424 -16.37 -2.35 24.21
CA LYS A 424 -15.08 -1.69 24.41
C LYS A 424 -13.89 -2.65 24.32
N ARG A 425 -13.97 -3.80 25.02
CA ARG A 425 -12.92 -4.82 25.01
C ARG A 425 -12.73 -5.46 23.64
N ILE A 426 -13.81 -5.73 22.91
CA ILE A 426 -13.74 -6.30 21.55
C ILE A 426 -13.01 -5.33 20.61
N HIS A 427 -13.41 -4.05 20.60
CA HIS A 427 -12.79 -3.06 19.69
C HIS A 427 -11.36 -2.70 20.10
N ARG A 428 -11.02 -2.73 21.40
CA ARG A 428 -9.62 -2.64 21.86
C ARG A 428 -8.77 -3.83 21.42
N ALA A 429 -9.33 -5.05 21.48
CA ALA A 429 -8.64 -6.25 21.01
C ALA A 429 -8.36 -6.15 19.49
N PHE A 430 -9.33 -5.66 18.71
CA PHE A 430 -9.14 -5.41 17.28
C PHE A 430 -8.05 -4.36 17.02
N ALA A 431 -8.11 -3.20 17.67
CA ALA A 431 -7.13 -2.13 17.50
C ALA A 431 -5.69 -2.57 17.88
N SER A 432 -5.55 -3.41 18.91
CA SER A 432 -4.25 -3.93 19.35
C SER A 432 -3.59 -4.87 18.32
N LEU A 433 -4.38 -5.48 17.43
CA LEU A 433 -3.87 -6.35 16.37
C LEU A 433 -3.41 -5.57 15.13
N TRP A 434 -3.76 -4.29 15.03
CA TRP A 434 -3.52 -3.45 13.86
C TRP A 434 -3.01 -2.05 14.27
N PRO A 435 -1.86 -1.96 14.96
CA PRO A 435 -1.25 -0.68 15.29
C PRO A 435 -0.76 0.06 14.05
N GLU A 436 -0.48 1.36 14.18
CA GLU A 436 -0.08 2.27 13.08
C GLU A 436 1.15 1.82 12.30
N ASP A 437 2.08 1.18 12.99
CA ASP A 437 3.33 0.66 12.45
C ASP A 437 3.15 -0.70 11.76
N THR A 438 1.91 -1.15 11.58
CA THR A 438 1.64 -2.37 10.81
C THR A 438 1.94 -2.12 9.33
N ASP A 439 3.00 -2.74 8.83
CA ASP A 439 3.23 -2.93 7.40
C ASP A 439 2.24 -3.97 6.85
N LEU A 440 1.02 -3.51 6.53
CA LEU A 440 -0.05 -4.37 6.04
C LEU A 440 0.36 -5.09 4.75
N ALA A 441 1.06 -4.41 3.84
CA ALA A 441 1.50 -4.97 2.57
C ALA A 441 2.43 -6.18 2.75
N SER A 442 3.25 -6.21 3.81
CA SER A 442 4.07 -7.37 4.15
C SER A 442 3.28 -8.58 4.67
N LEU A 443 2.06 -8.37 5.18
CA LEU A 443 1.23 -9.42 5.78
C LEU A 443 0.23 -10.03 4.80
N LEU A 444 -0.01 -9.38 3.66
CA LEU A 444 -0.93 -9.85 2.64
C LEU A 444 -0.43 -11.12 1.95
N PRO A 445 -1.34 -12.03 1.55
CA PRO A 445 -0.98 -13.17 0.71
C PRO A 445 -0.26 -12.71 -0.56
N ARG A 446 0.84 -13.38 -0.92
CA ARG A 446 1.57 -13.08 -2.16
C ARG A 446 0.84 -13.65 -3.39
N PRO A 447 1.04 -13.05 -4.58
CA PRO A 447 0.51 -13.61 -5.83
C PRO A 447 0.98 -15.06 -6.01
N ASN A 448 0.06 -15.94 -6.39
CA ASN A 448 0.36 -17.35 -6.63
C ASN A 448 -0.35 -17.79 -7.91
N ARG A 449 0.43 -18.23 -8.91
CA ARG A 449 -0.09 -18.64 -10.23
C ARG A 449 -1.03 -19.84 -10.18
N ARG A 450 -1.06 -20.59 -9.08
CA ARG A 450 -1.95 -21.75 -8.89
C ARG A 450 -3.28 -21.41 -8.22
N ILE A 451 -3.43 -20.18 -7.74
CA ILE A 451 -4.53 -19.76 -6.87
C ILE A 451 -5.28 -18.62 -7.56
N LEU A 452 -6.57 -18.84 -7.84
CA LEU A 452 -7.46 -17.79 -8.29
C LEU A 452 -8.00 -17.04 -7.07
N ARG A 453 -7.36 -15.93 -6.73
CA ARG A 453 -7.78 -15.05 -5.64
C ARG A 453 -8.63 -13.89 -6.15
N SER A 454 -9.64 -13.50 -5.39
CA SER A 454 -10.50 -12.36 -5.73
C SER A 454 -10.59 -11.36 -4.58
N VAL A 455 -10.51 -10.06 -4.85
CA VAL A 455 -10.90 -9.01 -3.92
C VAL A 455 -12.39 -8.74 -4.11
N TYR A 456 -13.17 -8.82 -3.03
CA TYR A 456 -14.57 -8.41 -3.05
C TYR A 456 -14.68 -6.90 -2.82
N MET A 457 -15.20 -6.18 -3.81
CA MET A 457 -15.47 -4.74 -3.73
C MET A 457 -16.98 -4.53 -3.51
N GLY A 458 -17.43 -4.92 -2.32
CA GLY A 458 -18.80 -4.72 -1.82
C GLY A 458 -18.81 -4.66 -0.29
N PHE A 459 -19.98 -4.80 0.33
CA PHE A 459 -20.13 -4.61 1.78
C PHE A 459 -19.86 -5.88 2.60
N SER A 460 -19.22 -5.72 3.74
CA SER A 460 -19.03 -6.80 4.71
C SER A 460 -20.22 -6.85 5.67
N ASP A 461 -21.29 -7.52 5.26
CA ASP A 461 -22.51 -7.69 6.06
C ASP A 461 -22.93 -9.19 6.12
N PRO A 462 -23.32 -9.70 7.30
CA PRO A 462 -23.70 -11.11 7.46
C PRO A 462 -24.91 -11.53 6.59
N ARG A 463 -25.78 -10.60 6.19
CA ARG A 463 -26.97 -10.91 5.36
C ARG A 463 -26.65 -11.20 3.90
N ILE A 464 -25.48 -10.80 3.41
CA ILE A 464 -25.10 -10.97 2.00
C ILE A 464 -23.88 -11.87 1.81
N VAL A 465 -23.07 -12.07 2.85
CA VAL A 465 -21.80 -12.81 2.77
C VAL A 465 -21.96 -14.23 2.25
N GLU A 466 -23.09 -14.89 2.53
CA GLU A 466 -23.36 -16.24 2.02
C GLU A 466 -23.50 -16.24 0.50
N THR A 467 -24.21 -15.26 -0.07
CA THR A 467 -24.39 -15.12 -1.52
C THR A 467 -23.15 -14.59 -2.24
N THR A 468 -22.45 -13.59 -1.68
CA THR A 468 -21.43 -12.84 -2.41
C THR A 468 -20.01 -13.33 -2.16
N VAL A 469 -19.78 -14.03 -1.04
CA VAL A 469 -18.45 -14.50 -0.64
C VAL A 469 -18.42 -16.02 -0.49
N LEU A 470 -19.19 -16.58 0.44
CA LEU A 470 -19.06 -18.00 0.81
C LEU A 470 -19.54 -18.93 -0.31
N GLY A 471 -20.74 -18.70 -0.83
CA GLY A 471 -21.29 -19.46 -1.95
C GLY A 471 -20.48 -19.34 -3.24
N TRP A 472 -19.54 -18.39 -3.31
CA TRP A 472 -18.63 -18.20 -4.44
C TRP A 472 -17.33 -19.03 -4.33
N LEU A 473 -16.97 -19.52 -3.15
CA LEU A 473 -15.75 -20.33 -2.90
C LEU A 473 -15.63 -21.65 -3.69
N PRO A 474 -16.70 -22.26 -4.25
CA PRO A 474 -16.52 -23.36 -5.20
C PRO A 474 -15.85 -22.93 -6.52
N PHE A 475 -16.00 -21.66 -6.92
CA PHE A 475 -15.60 -21.13 -8.23
C PHE A 475 -14.29 -20.30 -8.19
N VAL A 476 -13.87 -19.86 -7.00
CA VAL A 476 -12.58 -19.18 -6.74
C VAL A 476 -11.81 -19.91 -5.64
N ASP A 477 -10.50 -19.66 -5.51
CA ASP A 477 -9.71 -20.30 -4.45
C ASP A 477 -9.76 -19.58 -3.13
N GLU A 478 -9.68 -18.26 -3.21
CA GLU A 478 -9.53 -17.40 -2.05
C GLU A 478 -10.24 -16.08 -2.29
N ILE A 479 -10.87 -15.53 -1.25
CA ILE A 479 -11.51 -14.22 -1.30
C ILE A 479 -10.89 -13.30 -0.25
N VAL A 480 -10.46 -12.12 -0.68
CA VAL A 480 -10.06 -11.01 0.20
C VAL A 480 -11.30 -10.17 0.47
N LEU A 481 -11.64 -10.03 1.74
CA LEU A 481 -12.82 -9.31 2.24
C LEU A 481 -12.35 -8.25 3.25
N VAL A 482 -12.94 -7.06 3.20
CA VAL A 482 -12.62 -6.03 4.20
C VAL A 482 -13.14 -6.44 5.59
N ASN A 483 -12.37 -6.18 6.63
CA ASN A 483 -12.79 -6.51 7.99
C ASN A 483 -13.93 -5.57 8.42
N PRO A 484 -15.08 -6.09 8.92
CA PRO A 484 -16.23 -5.24 9.28
C PRO A 484 -15.98 -4.36 10.52
N PHE A 485 -14.95 -4.63 11.32
CA PHE A 485 -14.58 -3.82 12.48
C PHE A 485 -13.77 -2.59 12.07
N PHE A 486 -14.02 -1.46 12.72
CA PHE A 486 -13.27 -0.21 12.56
C PHE A 486 -12.16 -0.11 13.59
N LEU A 487 -11.06 0.55 13.23
CA LEU A 487 -10.07 0.95 14.21
C LEU A 487 -10.60 2.11 15.05
N GLY A 488 -11.24 1.79 16.19
CA GLY A 488 -11.85 2.79 17.08
C GLY A 488 -10.87 3.84 17.62
N THR A 489 -9.56 3.56 17.59
CA THR A 489 -8.49 4.52 17.90
C THR A 489 -8.28 5.59 16.83
N ARG A 490 -8.93 5.47 15.67
CA ARG A 490 -8.88 6.40 14.53
C ARG A 490 -10.16 7.19 14.35
N MET A 491 -11.09 7.04 15.29
CA MET A 491 -12.38 7.73 15.28
C MET A 491 -12.36 8.85 16.32
N LYS A 492 -13.16 9.90 16.10
CA LYS A 492 -13.41 10.89 17.16
C LYS A 492 -14.04 10.20 18.37
N PRO A 493 -13.75 10.63 19.62
CA PRO A 493 -14.22 9.96 20.82
C PRO A 493 -15.74 9.70 20.86
N GLU A 494 -16.55 10.64 20.38
CA GLU A 494 -18.02 10.54 20.33
C GLU A 494 -18.55 9.49 19.35
N PHE A 495 -17.75 9.07 18.36
CA PHE A 495 -18.08 8.02 17.39
C PHE A 495 -17.25 6.75 17.59
N SER A 496 -16.39 6.71 18.62
CA SER A 496 -15.51 5.57 18.85
C SER A 496 -16.23 4.49 19.65
N PRO A 497 -16.22 3.21 19.22
CA PRO A 497 -16.75 2.12 20.03
C PRO A 497 -15.89 1.81 21.28
N ILE A 498 -14.72 2.44 21.42
CA ILE A 498 -13.85 2.31 22.60
C ILE A 498 -14.20 3.35 23.66
N GLU A 499 -14.40 4.60 23.25
CA GLU A 499 -14.69 5.70 24.17
C GLU A 499 -16.20 5.86 24.43
N SER A 500 -17.04 5.61 23.41
CA SER A 500 -18.50 5.75 23.45
C SER A 500 -19.23 4.45 23.03
N PRO A 501 -19.05 3.32 23.76
CA PRO A 501 -19.50 1.99 23.34
C PRO A 501 -21.03 1.81 23.21
N ALA A 502 -21.84 2.57 23.96
CA ALA A 502 -23.29 2.42 24.02
C ALA A 502 -23.97 2.45 22.63
N GLY A 503 -23.52 3.36 21.76
CA GLY A 503 -24.04 3.55 20.41
C GLY A 503 -23.61 2.48 19.40
N HIS A 504 -22.79 1.50 19.79
CA HIS A 504 -22.20 0.51 18.88
C HIS A 504 -22.62 -0.93 19.15
N LYS A 505 -23.56 -1.18 20.06
CA LYS A 505 -23.97 -2.54 20.43
C LYS A 505 -24.55 -3.31 19.25
N MET A 506 -25.47 -2.69 18.49
CA MET A 506 -26.08 -3.34 17.33
C MET A 506 -25.05 -3.67 16.26
N GLN A 507 -24.20 -2.71 15.90
CA GLN A 507 -23.16 -2.91 14.90
C GLN A 507 -22.16 -3.98 15.35
N THR A 508 -21.77 -3.97 16.63
CA THR A 508 -20.85 -4.97 17.19
C THR A 508 -21.47 -6.36 17.14
N LEU A 509 -22.76 -6.51 17.46
CA LEU A 509 -23.47 -7.78 17.36
C LEU A 509 -23.44 -8.33 15.91
N LYS A 510 -23.76 -7.50 14.91
CA LYS A 510 -23.70 -7.87 13.49
C LYS A 510 -22.29 -8.27 13.05
N ASN A 511 -21.29 -7.46 13.40
CA ASN A 511 -19.89 -7.71 13.05
C ASN A 511 -19.36 -9.00 13.69
N VAL A 512 -19.75 -9.30 14.93
CA VAL A 512 -19.39 -10.55 15.60
C VAL A 512 -20.03 -11.74 14.89
N MET A 513 -21.32 -11.65 14.53
CA MET A 513 -21.97 -12.73 13.78
C MET A 513 -21.23 -13.03 12.49
N LEU A 514 -20.93 -12.00 11.69
CA LEU A 514 -20.16 -12.13 10.45
C LEU A 514 -18.78 -12.77 10.71
N LEU A 515 -18.06 -12.34 11.75
CA LEU A 515 -16.77 -12.91 12.10
C LEU A 515 -16.85 -14.41 12.42
N LEU A 516 -17.89 -14.84 13.14
CA LEU A 516 -18.11 -16.24 13.51
C LEU A 516 -18.49 -17.09 12.29
N MET A 517 -19.31 -16.57 11.37
CA MET A 517 -19.64 -17.22 10.09
C MET A 517 -18.38 -17.43 9.22
N LEU A 518 -17.48 -16.45 9.21
CA LEU A 518 -16.25 -16.48 8.41
C LEU A 518 -15.12 -17.31 9.03
N GLU A 519 -15.13 -17.54 10.36
CA GLU A 519 -14.03 -18.19 11.08
C GLU A 519 -13.57 -19.53 10.47
N PRO A 520 -14.46 -20.48 10.10
CA PRO A 520 -14.04 -21.75 9.49
C PRO A 520 -13.27 -21.54 8.17
N PHE A 521 -13.68 -20.56 7.37
CA PHE A 521 -13.06 -20.24 6.08
C PHE A 521 -11.75 -19.47 6.22
N ILE A 522 -11.65 -18.59 7.23
CA ILE A 522 -10.39 -17.94 7.62
C ILE A 522 -9.39 -19.01 8.09
N ARG A 523 -9.86 -19.96 8.90
CA ARG A 523 -9.05 -21.09 9.37
C ARG A 523 -8.57 -21.96 8.21
N ALA A 524 -9.42 -22.23 7.22
CA ALA A 524 -9.02 -22.97 6.02
C ALA A 524 -8.12 -22.16 5.05
N GLY A 525 -7.98 -20.85 5.25
CA GLY A 525 -7.22 -19.97 4.35
C GLY A 525 -7.96 -19.58 3.06
N LEU A 526 -9.28 -19.80 3.03
CA LEU A 526 -10.15 -19.51 1.89
C LEU A 526 -10.68 -18.06 1.91
N VAL A 527 -10.80 -17.47 3.10
CA VAL A 527 -11.19 -16.06 3.27
C VAL A 527 -10.09 -15.30 4.00
N HIS A 528 -9.63 -14.21 3.43
CA HIS A 528 -8.65 -13.29 4.01
C HIS A 528 -9.35 -12.01 4.43
N LEU A 529 -9.66 -11.91 5.72
CA LEU A 529 -10.28 -10.72 6.29
C LEU A 529 -9.20 -9.64 6.53
N VAL A 530 -9.24 -8.54 5.78
CA VAL A 530 -8.19 -7.51 5.76
C VAL A 530 -8.74 -6.21 6.34
N PRO A 531 -8.10 -5.58 7.35
CA PRO A 531 -8.51 -4.24 7.77
C PRO A 531 -8.36 -3.25 6.60
N ASP A 532 -9.19 -2.21 6.55
CA ASP A 532 -9.08 -1.19 5.51
C ASP A 532 -7.65 -0.60 5.52
N PRO A 533 -6.90 -0.65 4.40
CA PRO A 533 -5.54 -0.13 4.35
C PRO A 533 -5.42 1.34 4.80
N GLY A 534 -6.42 2.17 4.48
CA GLY A 534 -6.46 3.57 4.86
C GLY A 534 -6.79 3.81 6.34
N GLU A 535 -7.38 2.84 7.03
CA GLU A 535 -7.54 2.90 8.49
C GLU A 535 -6.25 2.52 9.22
N VAL A 536 -5.54 1.50 8.72
CA VAL A 536 -4.28 1.04 9.33
C VAL A 536 -3.19 2.11 9.19
N ASN A 537 -3.05 2.69 8.00
CA ASN A 537 -2.11 3.77 7.72
C ASN A 537 -2.89 5.08 7.42
N PRO A 538 -2.90 6.05 8.36
CA PRO A 538 -3.66 7.29 8.19
C PRO A 538 -3.27 8.13 6.97
N LEU A 539 -1.98 8.14 6.60
CA LEU A 539 -1.50 8.89 5.42
C LEU A 539 -1.96 8.23 4.12
N LEU A 540 -1.96 6.89 4.06
CA LEU A 540 -2.57 6.15 2.95
C LEU A 540 -4.06 6.47 2.86
N GLY A 541 -4.77 6.47 3.99
CA GLY A 541 -6.19 6.81 4.06
C GLY A 541 -6.50 8.23 3.57
N GLN A 542 -5.66 9.20 3.91
CA GLN A 542 -5.76 10.57 3.41
C GLN A 542 -5.62 10.61 1.88
N HIS A 543 -4.59 9.99 1.31
CA HIS A 543 -4.39 9.99 -0.14
C HIS A 543 -5.49 9.23 -0.88
N ILE A 544 -5.98 8.11 -0.35
CA ILE A 544 -7.14 7.39 -0.92
C ILE A 544 -8.35 8.33 -0.94
N ARG A 545 -8.60 9.08 0.14
CA ARG A 545 -9.71 10.02 0.21
C ARG A 545 -9.57 11.18 -0.77
N GLU A 546 -8.36 11.73 -0.94
CA GLU A 546 -8.08 12.79 -1.92
C GLU A 546 -8.33 12.32 -3.36
N VAL A 547 -7.90 11.10 -3.70
CA VAL A 547 -8.12 10.50 -5.02
C VAL A 547 -9.61 10.22 -5.23
N LEU A 548 -10.26 9.56 -4.25
CA LEU A 548 -11.69 9.26 -4.28
C LEU A 548 -12.50 10.54 -4.49
N THR A 549 -12.27 11.57 -3.67
CA THR A 549 -13.02 12.83 -3.70
C THR A 549 -12.94 13.49 -5.08
N ARG A 550 -11.75 13.55 -5.68
CA ARG A 550 -11.57 14.10 -7.03
C ARG A 550 -12.21 13.24 -8.11
N ARG A 551 -12.12 11.91 -7.99
CA ARG A 551 -12.70 10.98 -8.96
C ARG A 551 -14.23 11.00 -8.95
N THR A 552 -14.83 11.07 -7.76
CA THR A 552 -16.28 11.04 -7.60
C THR A 552 -16.94 12.41 -7.68
N ASP A 553 -16.17 13.47 -7.96
CA ASP A 553 -16.73 14.81 -8.16
C ASP A 553 -17.71 14.81 -9.33
N GLY A 554 -18.94 15.24 -9.08
CA GLY A 554 -20.05 15.18 -10.04
C GLY A 554 -20.52 13.77 -10.44
N TRP A 555 -20.01 12.70 -9.82
CA TRP A 555 -20.49 11.32 -10.09
C TRP A 555 -21.89 11.10 -9.50
N LYS A 556 -22.74 10.42 -10.28
CA LYS A 556 -24.06 9.97 -9.84
C LYS A 556 -24.16 8.46 -10.03
N PRO A 557 -24.81 7.73 -9.09
CA PRO A 557 -25.16 6.34 -9.30
C PRO A 557 -25.93 6.13 -10.60
N PRO A 558 -25.77 4.99 -11.29
CA PRO A 558 -26.62 4.61 -12.41
C PRO A 558 -28.11 4.69 -12.03
N GLU A 559 -28.96 5.09 -12.97
CA GLU A 559 -30.42 5.09 -12.79
C GLU A 559 -30.94 3.64 -12.81
N GLY A 560 -31.70 3.22 -11.79
CA GLY A 560 -32.23 1.86 -11.68
C GLY A 560 -32.20 1.29 -10.26
N ASP A 561 -32.36 -0.03 -10.15
CA ASP A 561 -32.50 -0.76 -8.88
C ASP A 561 -31.15 -1.10 -8.20
N GLY A 562 -30.03 -0.51 -8.66
CA GLY A 562 -28.69 -0.87 -8.18
C GLY A 562 -28.48 -0.64 -6.67
N LEU A 563 -29.19 0.32 -6.09
CA LEU A 563 -29.17 0.61 -4.64
C LEU A 563 -30.23 -0.18 -3.85
N HIS A 564 -31.11 -0.94 -4.50
CA HIS A 564 -32.22 -1.64 -3.87
C HIS A 564 -31.77 -2.51 -2.70
N ARG A 565 -30.73 -3.32 -2.93
CA ARG A 565 -30.18 -4.22 -1.91
C ARG A 565 -29.63 -3.46 -0.71
N PHE A 566 -29.01 -2.30 -0.93
CA PHE A 566 -28.52 -1.43 0.13
C PHE A 566 -29.69 -0.80 0.90
N GLN A 567 -30.71 -0.30 0.19
CA GLN A 567 -31.91 0.29 0.79
C GLN A 567 -32.65 -0.73 1.66
N LYS A 568 -32.88 -1.94 1.14
CA LYS A 568 -33.50 -3.06 1.88
C LYS A 568 -32.74 -3.39 3.16
N ILE A 569 -31.42 -3.43 3.10
CA ILE A 569 -30.57 -3.65 4.26
C ILE A 569 -30.73 -2.52 5.30
N ALA A 570 -30.79 -1.27 4.86
CA ALA A 570 -31.00 -0.10 5.73
C ALA A 570 -32.42 -0.06 6.33
N GLU A 571 -33.43 -0.47 5.57
CA GLU A 571 -34.81 -0.62 6.04
C GLU A 571 -34.92 -1.66 7.15
N GLU A 572 -34.32 -2.84 6.96
CA GLU A 572 -34.27 -3.86 8.01
C GLU A 572 -33.59 -3.35 9.28
N ASP A 573 -32.47 -2.63 9.15
CA ASP A 573 -31.78 -2.04 10.31
C ASP A 573 -32.65 -0.99 11.02
N THR A 574 -33.47 -0.25 10.27
CA THR A 574 -34.45 0.71 10.81
C THR A 574 -35.58 -0.01 11.55
N LEU A 575 -36.13 -1.10 10.98
CA LEU A 575 -37.16 -1.92 11.62
C LEU A 575 -36.66 -2.52 12.95
N ARG A 576 -35.40 -2.96 13.00
CA ARG A 576 -34.80 -3.47 14.25
C ARG A 576 -34.78 -2.41 15.35
N VAL A 577 -34.48 -1.15 15.02
CA VAL A 577 -34.54 -0.05 16.00
C VAL A 577 -35.96 0.09 16.54
N ILE A 578 -36.98 0.05 15.67
CA ILE A 578 -38.39 0.15 16.07
C ILE A 578 -38.78 -1.01 17.00
N TRP A 579 -38.38 -2.24 16.70
CA TRP A 579 -38.71 -3.42 17.53
C TRP A 579 -38.11 -3.37 18.93
N MET A 580 -37.02 -2.62 19.13
CA MET A 580 -36.33 -2.50 20.42
C MET A 580 -36.72 -1.25 21.22
N LEU A 581 -37.54 -0.36 20.65
CA LEU A 581 -38.05 0.79 21.37
C LEU A 581 -38.87 0.35 22.59
N PRO A 582 -38.86 1.14 23.68
CA PRO A 582 -39.80 0.93 24.79
C PRO A 582 -41.25 0.89 24.27
N GLU A 583 -42.11 0.08 24.90
CA GLU A 583 -43.47 -0.16 24.39
C GLU A 583 -44.28 1.14 24.19
N ALA A 584 -44.13 2.13 25.09
CA ALA A 584 -44.77 3.43 24.95
C ALA A 584 -44.37 4.16 23.65
N ASN A 585 -43.10 4.05 23.25
CA ASN A 585 -42.58 4.62 22.02
C ASN A 585 -43.05 3.83 20.79
N GLN A 586 -43.19 2.50 20.90
CA GLN A 586 -43.78 1.68 19.84
C GLN A 586 -45.24 2.04 19.60
N ARG A 587 -46.03 2.22 20.66
CA ARG A 587 -47.43 2.69 20.56
C ARG A 587 -47.52 4.04 19.89
N ARG A 588 -46.65 4.98 20.25
CA ARG A 588 -46.56 6.29 19.60
C ARG A 588 -46.19 6.17 18.12
N PHE A 589 -45.19 5.35 17.79
CA PHE A 589 -44.80 5.10 16.40
C PHE A 589 -45.96 4.55 15.57
N ILE A 590 -46.72 3.58 16.12
CA ILE A 590 -47.92 3.03 15.47
C ILE A 590 -48.98 4.11 15.29
N ALA A 591 -49.29 4.91 16.32
CA ALA A 591 -50.27 5.98 16.21
C ALA A 591 -49.89 7.05 15.16
N ASP A 592 -48.59 7.37 15.04
CA ASP A 592 -48.08 8.37 14.10
C ASP A 592 -48.13 7.87 12.64
N HIS A 593 -47.98 6.56 12.39
CA HIS A 593 -47.92 5.99 11.03
C HIS A 593 -49.18 5.21 10.60
N MET A 594 -50.01 4.82 11.57
CA MET A 594 -51.25 4.07 11.40
C MET A 594 -52.33 4.65 12.34
N PRO A 595 -52.81 5.89 12.08
CA PRO A 595 -53.72 6.60 12.98
C PRO A 595 -55.08 5.90 13.17
N ASP A 596 -55.49 5.06 12.21
CA ASP A 596 -56.75 4.30 12.26
C ASP A 596 -56.62 2.96 13.02
N ALA A 597 -55.43 2.62 13.53
CA ALA A 597 -55.23 1.39 14.29
C ALA A 597 -55.90 1.48 15.67
N ASP A 598 -56.85 0.60 15.94
CA ASP A 598 -57.46 0.46 17.26
C ASP A 598 -56.52 -0.19 18.29
N ALA A 599 -56.97 -0.26 19.55
CA ALA A 599 -56.16 -0.81 20.64
C ALA A 599 -55.79 -2.28 20.42
N GLU A 600 -56.70 -3.09 19.86
CA GLU A 600 -56.47 -4.51 19.62
C GLU A 600 -55.45 -4.74 18.49
N MET A 601 -55.54 -3.96 17.41
CA MET A 601 -54.56 -3.95 16.33
C MET A 601 -53.19 -3.50 16.83
N THR A 602 -53.15 -2.45 17.66
CA THR A 602 -51.92 -1.94 18.27
C THR A 602 -51.23 -3.02 19.12
N ASP A 603 -51.98 -3.74 19.97
CA ASP A 603 -51.44 -4.82 20.80
C ASP A 603 -50.95 -6.00 19.95
N ARG A 604 -51.66 -6.34 18.86
CA ARG A 604 -51.22 -7.36 17.89
C ARG A 604 -49.91 -6.97 17.20
N LEU A 605 -49.75 -5.70 16.81
CA LEU A 605 -48.51 -5.19 16.20
C LEU A 605 -47.33 -5.21 17.18
N ILE A 606 -47.53 -4.84 18.44
CA ILE A 606 -46.48 -4.94 19.46
C ILE A 606 -46.06 -6.40 19.68
N ALA A 607 -47.03 -7.33 19.77
CA ALA A 607 -46.73 -8.75 19.87
C ALA A 607 -45.98 -9.27 18.64
N TYR A 608 -46.33 -8.77 17.45
CA TYR A 608 -45.60 -9.05 16.21
C TYR A 608 -44.15 -8.53 16.28
N PHE A 609 -43.92 -7.29 16.70
CA PHE A 609 -42.57 -6.73 16.87
C PHE A 609 -41.71 -7.56 17.83
N LYS A 610 -42.27 -7.99 18.98
CA LYS A 610 -41.57 -8.86 19.93
C LYS A 610 -41.17 -10.20 19.29
N ARG A 611 -42.06 -10.84 18.52
CA ARG A 611 -41.75 -12.09 17.80
C ARG A 611 -40.67 -11.90 16.73
N GLN A 612 -40.76 -10.82 15.94
CA GLN A 612 -39.76 -10.51 14.91
C GLN A 612 -38.39 -10.22 15.53
N ALA A 613 -38.36 -9.46 16.62
CA ALA A 613 -37.13 -9.24 17.38
C ALA A 613 -36.51 -10.56 17.84
N GLU A 614 -37.28 -11.49 18.42
CA GLU A 614 -36.75 -12.78 18.86
C GLU A 614 -36.22 -13.65 17.71
N ALA A 615 -36.92 -13.68 16.57
CA ALA A 615 -36.56 -14.47 15.40
C ALA A 615 -35.31 -13.94 14.67
N ASP A 616 -35.14 -12.62 14.59
CA ASP A 616 -34.01 -12.00 13.88
C ASP A 616 -32.70 -12.16 14.69
N PRO A 617 -31.67 -12.84 14.18
CA PRO A 617 -30.42 -13.08 14.90
C PRO A 617 -29.56 -11.83 15.11
N TYR A 618 -29.85 -10.74 14.40
CA TYR A 618 -29.12 -9.47 14.42
C TYR A 618 -29.76 -8.43 15.35
N THR A 619 -30.94 -8.71 15.92
CA THR A 619 -31.64 -7.81 16.84
C THR A 619 -31.15 -8.01 18.28
N LEU A 620 -30.77 -6.92 18.95
CA LEU A 620 -30.51 -6.97 20.40
C LEU A 620 -31.81 -7.26 21.15
N LEU A 621 -31.75 -8.13 22.15
CA LEU A 621 -32.89 -8.45 23.01
C LEU A 621 -32.80 -7.67 24.32
N GLN A 622 -32.54 -6.38 24.18
CA GLN A 622 -32.38 -5.39 25.26
C GLN A 622 -33.14 -4.13 24.84
N PRO A 623 -33.84 -3.45 25.77
CA PRO A 623 -34.51 -2.20 25.45
C PRO A 623 -33.48 -1.12 25.12
N LEU A 624 -33.73 -0.33 24.07
CA LEU A 624 -32.95 0.87 23.80
C LEU A 624 -33.38 2.02 24.72
N PRO A 625 -32.43 2.80 25.28
CA PRO A 625 -32.75 4.07 25.93
C PRO A 625 -33.48 5.02 24.98
N THR A 626 -34.27 5.96 25.50
CA THR A 626 -34.93 6.98 24.69
C THR A 626 -34.03 8.18 24.43
N GLY A 627 -34.19 8.85 23.29
CA GLY A 627 -33.45 10.07 22.96
C GLY A 627 -32.03 9.80 22.46
N LYS A 628 -31.11 10.75 22.67
CA LYS A 628 -29.73 10.67 22.15
C LYS A 628 -28.94 9.49 22.71
N ASP A 629 -29.22 9.08 23.95
CA ASP A 629 -28.56 7.94 24.60
C ASP A 629 -28.94 6.58 23.99
N GLY A 630 -30.03 6.55 23.21
CA GLY A 630 -30.48 5.39 22.44
C GLY A 630 -29.94 5.32 21.02
N ALA A 631 -29.22 6.33 20.55
CA ALA A 631 -28.72 6.38 19.18
C ALA A 631 -27.78 5.20 18.89
N GLN A 632 -27.96 4.55 17.73
CA GLN A 632 -27.12 3.43 17.30
C GLN A 632 -26.44 3.76 15.97
N ASN A 633 -25.12 3.70 15.96
CA ASN A 633 -24.29 3.92 14.79
C ASN A 633 -24.33 2.66 13.90
N GLN A 634 -25.12 2.70 12.83
CA GLN A 634 -25.15 1.66 11.78
C GLN A 634 -24.17 2.05 10.68
N ILE A 635 -23.16 1.22 10.45
CA ILE A 635 -22.07 1.55 9.51
C ILE A 635 -21.86 0.39 8.54
N PHE A 636 -21.88 0.69 7.24
CA PHE A 636 -21.53 -0.25 6.19
C PHE A 636 -20.06 -0.11 5.81
N LYS A 637 -19.33 -1.21 5.84
CA LYS A 637 -17.91 -1.24 5.50
C LYS A 637 -17.69 -1.97 4.18
N GLY A 638 -17.12 -1.25 3.22
CA GLY A 638 -16.74 -1.73 1.89
C GLY A 638 -15.45 -1.06 1.45
N LEU A 639 -14.83 -1.59 0.39
CA LEU A 639 -13.62 -0.99 -0.19
C LEU A 639 -14.00 0.04 -1.25
N SER A 640 -13.29 1.18 -1.26
CA SER A 640 -13.31 2.05 -2.43
C SER A 640 -12.61 1.37 -3.62
N LEU A 641 -12.81 1.89 -4.82
CA LEU A 641 -12.10 1.44 -6.02
C LEU A 641 -10.57 1.47 -5.81
N GLU A 642 -10.04 2.55 -5.26
CA GLU A 642 -8.61 2.72 -5.00
C GLU A 642 -8.07 1.67 -4.03
N ALA A 643 -8.78 1.42 -2.93
CA ALA A 643 -8.39 0.43 -1.93
C ALA A 643 -8.49 -1.01 -2.47
N ALA A 644 -9.53 -1.31 -3.26
CA ALA A 644 -9.71 -2.60 -3.91
C ALA A 644 -8.59 -2.87 -4.93
N LEU A 645 -8.27 -1.89 -5.79
CA LEU A 645 -7.16 -2.01 -6.74
C LEU A 645 -5.81 -2.14 -6.01
N TYR A 646 -5.57 -1.38 -4.93
CA TYR A 646 -4.36 -1.49 -4.12
C TYR A 646 -4.18 -2.91 -3.54
N LEU A 647 -5.22 -3.48 -2.92
CA LEU A 647 -5.19 -4.84 -2.39
C LEU A 647 -5.05 -5.89 -3.50
N ALA A 648 -5.77 -5.73 -4.61
CA ALA A 648 -5.72 -6.68 -5.72
C ALA A 648 -4.34 -6.73 -6.36
N SER A 649 -3.67 -5.59 -6.56
CA SER A 649 -2.29 -5.53 -7.07
C SER A 649 -1.26 -6.18 -6.14
N LEU A 650 -1.41 -6.03 -4.82
CA LEU A 650 -0.51 -6.65 -3.84
C LEU A 650 -0.70 -8.17 -3.73
N THR A 651 -1.94 -8.63 -3.88
CA THR A 651 -2.32 -10.03 -3.70
C THR A 651 -2.38 -10.82 -5.01
N GLY A 652 -2.24 -10.15 -6.17
CA GLY A 652 -2.39 -10.78 -7.49
C GLY A 652 -3.81 -11.28 -7.74
N SER A 653 -4.81 -10.57 -7.23
CA SER A 653 -6.21 -10.96 -7.29
C SER A 653 -6.92 -10.39 -8.50
N ILE A 654 -7.98 -11.05 -8.94
CA ILE A 654 -9.06 -10.41 -9.73
C ILE A 654 -9.93 -9.56 -8.80
N ILE A 655 -10.88 -8.81 -9.35
CA ILE A 655 -11.91 -8.12 -8.57
C ILE A 655 -13.26 -8.77 -8.85
N HIS A 656 -14.11 -8.88 -7.82
CA HIS A 656 -15.52 -9.13 -8.04
C HIS A 656 -16.40 -8.19 -7.24
N VAL A 657 -17.58 -7.93 -7.80
CA VAL A 657 -18.62 -7.05 -7.28
C VAL A 657 -19.98 -7.73 -7.42
N ASP A 658 -20.97 -7.25 -6.69
CA ASP A 658 -22.37 -7.71 -6.78
C ASP A 658 -23.36 -6.58 -7.07
N THR A 659 -22.92 -5.32 -7.12
CA THR A 659 -23.79 -4.16 -7.38
C THR A 659 -23.41 -3.45 -8.68
N GLU A 660 -24.39 -2.75 -9.25
CA GLU A 660 -24.21 -2.01 -10.51
C GLU A 660 -23.30 -0.80 -10.34
N GLU A 661 -23.34 -0.12 -9.20
CA GLU A 661 -22.54 1.06 -8.90
C GLU A 661 -21.04 0.72 -8.89
N HIS A 662 -20.68 -0.35 -8.19
CA HIS A 662 -19.30 -0.82 -8.13
C HIS A 662 -18.82 -1.30 -9.50
N TRP A 663 -19.70 -1.93 -10.28
CA TRP A 663 -19.41 -2.33 -11.65
C TRP A 663 -19.18 -1.13 -12.56
N ALA A 664 -20.08 -0.14 -12.55
CA ALA A 664 -19.97 1.07 -13.33
C ALA A 664 -18.69 1.86 -13.01
N GLN A 665 -18.30 1.93 -11.73
CA GLN A 665 -17.03 2.52 -11.32
C GLN A 665 -15.82 1.77 -11.89
N LEU A 666 -15.82 0.44 -11.88
CA LEU A 666 -14.74 -0.35 -12.50
C LEU A 666 -14.64 -0.10 -14.01
N LEU A 667 -15.79 -0.10 -14.70
CA LEU A 667 -15.84 0.09 -16.15
C LEU A 667 -15.38 1.49 -16.57
N ARG A 668 -15.77 2.52 -15.82
CA ARG A 668 -15.46 3.92 -16.14
C ARG A 668 -14.05 4.33 -15.69
N ASP A 669 -13.69 3.96 -14.46
CA ASP A 669 -12.54 4.56 -13.77
C ASP A 669 -11.41 3.56 -13.48
N GLY A 670 -11.60 2.26 -13.75
CA GLY A 670 -10.59 1.23 -13.45
C GLY A 670 -9.36 1.27 -14.36
N GLN A 671 -9.33 2.13 -15.38
CA GLN A 671 -8.26 2.27 -16.36
C GLN A 671 -7.92 3.74 -16.63
N PRO A 672 -6.73 4.07 -17.18
CA PRO A 672 -6.43 5.40 -17.67
C PRO A 672 -7.36 5.80 -18.83
N ALA A 673 -7.69 7.08 -18.95
CA ALA A 673 -8.58 7.59 -19.99
C ALA A 673 -8.02 7.37 -21.41
N GLY A 674 -8.90 7.02 -22.36
CA GLY A 674 -8.56 6.90 -23.78
C GLY A 674 -8.03 5.53 -24.24
N MET A 675 -8.01 4.52 -23.35
CA MET A 675 -7.66 3.14 -23.74
C MET A 675 -8.79 2.50 -24.58
N PRO A 676 -8.47 1.86 -25.73
CA PRO A 676 -9.47 1.28 -26.62
C PRO A 676 -10.29 0.17 -25.93
N SER A 677 -11.58 0.09 -26.25
CA SER A 677 -12.47 -0.96 -25.73
C SER A 677 -12.29 -2.30 -26.46
N GLN A 678 -12.64 -3.37 -25.75
CA GLN A 678 -12.42 -4.78 -26.09
C GLN A 678 -12.99 -5.22 -27.45
N SER A 679 -12.15 -5.84 -28.29
CA SER A 679 -12.59 -6.82 -29.30
C SER A 679 -12.10 -8.25 -28.99
N THR A 680 -10.97 -8.41 -28.30
CA THR A 680 -10.26 -9.70 -28.17
C THR A 680 -10.96 -10.73 -27.28
N TRP A 681 -11.55 -10.31 -26.15
CA TRP A 681 -12.10 -11.22 -25.13
C TRP A 681 -13.60 -11.48 -25.25
N GLU A 682 -14.22 -10.95 -26.30
CA GLU A 682 -15.65 -11.08 -26.56
C GLU A 682 -16.16 -12.54 -26.60
N PRO A 683 -15.46 -13.51 -27.20
CA PRO A 683 -15.88 -14.91 -27.18
C PRO A 683 -15.99 -15.48 -25.75
N VAL A 684 -15.06 -15.10 -24.87
CA VAL A 684 -15.02 -15.55 -23.47
C VAL A 684 -16.16 -14.91 -22.67
N ARG A 685 -16.38 -13.61 -22.87
CA ARG A 685 -17.50 -12.87 -22.24
C ARG A 685 -18.84 -13.53 -22.55
N ARG A 686 -19.11 -13.84 -23.82
CA ARG A 686 -20.35 -14.54 -24.23
C ARG A 686 -20.46 -15.94 -23.61
N ALA A 687 -19.37 -16.72 -23.67
CA ALA A 687 -19.36 -18.07 -23.13
C ALA A 687 -19.62 -18.12 -21.61
N LEU A 688 -19.13 -17.14 -20.83
CA LEU A 688 -19.43 -17.03 -19.40
C LEU A 688 -20.88 -16.62 -19.14
N GLY A 689 -21.41 -15.67 -19.91
CA GLY A 689 -22.81 -15.22 -19.78
C GLY A 689 -23.86 -16.30 -20.09
N GLU A 690 -23.47 -17.35 -20.82
CA GLU A 690 -24.31 -18.51 -21.12
C GLU A 690 -24.44 -19.50 -19.93
N ILE A 691 -23.64 -19.35 -18.86
CA ILE A 691 -23.59 -20.30 -17.74
C ILE A 691 -24.39 -19.76 -16.55
N SER A 692 -25.29 -20.58 -16.01
CA SER A 692 -25.89 -20.34 -14.69
C SER A 692 -25.02 -20.97 -13.59
N PHE A 693 -24.66 -20.17 -12.60
CA PHE A 693 -23.84 -20.57 -11.46
C PHE A 693 -24.74 -20.83 -10.25
N PRO A 694 -24.82 -22.08 -9.75
CA PRO A 694 -25.60 -22.39 -8.55
C PRO A 694 -24.82 -21.93 -7.31
N VAL A 695 -25.33 -20.88 -6.64
CA VAL A 695 -24.77 -20.33 -5.40
C VAL A 695 -25.44 -20.99 -4.20
N GLU A 696 -24.65 -21.76 -3.45
CA GLU A 696 -25.10 -22.41 -2.20
C GLU A 696 -25.11 -21.41 -1.05
N LEU A 697 -26.26 -21.25 -0.41
CA LEU A 697 -26.44 -20.30 0.69
C LEU A 697 -26.10 -20.92 2.05
N ASN A 698 -26.12 -22.25 2.16
CA ASN A 698 -25.70 -22.91 3.39
C ASN A 698 -24.17 -22.98 3.49
N SER A 699 -23.61 -22.12 4.34
CA SER A 699 -22.16 -22.05 4.57
C SER A 699 -21.53 -23.36 5.04
N GLN A 700 -22.23 -24.22 5.80
CA GLN A 700 -21.69 -25.53 6.22
C GLN A 700 -21.53 -26.46 5.01
N VAL A 701 -22.54 -26.53 4.15
CA VAL A 701 -22.50 -27.33 2.92
C VAL A 701 -21.38 -26.85 1.99
N VAL A 702 -21.19 -25.53 1.86
CA VAL A 702 -20.05 -24.96 1.12
C VAL A 702 -18.72 -25.46 1.70
N ALA A 703 -18.55 -25.39 3.03
CA ALA A 703 -17.32 -25.80 3.68
C ALA A 703 -17.01 -27.29 3.44
N GLU A 704 -18.01 -28.17 3.57
CA GLU A 704 -17.88 -29.60 3.31
C GLU A 704 -17.51 -29.90 1.85
N ARG A 705 -18.18 -29.25 0.89
CA ARG A 705 -17.90 -29.42 -0.54
C ARG A 705 -16.48 -28.97 -0.90
N VAL A 706 -16.06 -27.79 -0.41
CA VAL A 706 -14.72 -27.27 -0.67
C VAL A 706 -13.65 -28.15 -0.03
N ALA A 707 -13.86 -28.64 1.20
CA ALA A 707 -12.96 -29.56 1.89
C ALA A 707 -12.88 -30.93 1.20
N GLY A 708 -14.01 -31.42 0.66
CA GLY A 708 -14.09 -32.65 -0.13
C GLY A 708 -13.51 -32.55 -1.54
N GLY A 709 -13.02 -31.37 -1.96
CA GLY A 709 -12.41 -31.15 -3.28
C GLY A 709 -13.41 -31.00 -4.43
N GLU A 710 -14.70 -30.81 -4.12
CA GLU A 710 -15.77 -30.64 -5.12
C GLU A 710 -15.70 -29.24 -5.75
N ARG A 711 -14.80 -29.07 -6.72
CA ARG A 711 -14.56 -27.79 -7.42
C ARG A 711 -14.84 -27.90 -8.92
N PRO A 712 -15.77 -27.10 -9.48
CA PRO A 712 -16.10 -27.17 -10.90
C PRO A 712 -14.92 -26.75 -11.80
N PRO A 713 -14.82 -27.28 -13.03
CA PRO A 713 -13.70 -26.96 -13.93
C PRO A 713 -13.57 -25.47 -14.25
N ILE A 714 -14.66 -24.70 -14.16
CA ILE A 714 -14.70 -23.28 -14.48
C ILE A 714 -13.67 -22.47 -13.68
N ARG A 715 -13.42 -22.83 -12.42
CA ARG A 715 -12.37 -22.23 -11.59
C ARG A 715 -11.01 -22.25 -12.30
N SER A 716 -10.63 -23.41 -12.85
CA SER A 716 -9.35 -23.55 -13.55
C SER A 716 -9.30 -22.76 -14.86
N LEU A 717 -10.45 -22.55 -15.51
CA LEU A 717 -10.55 -21.75 -16.73
C LEU A 717 -10.48 -20.25 -16.43
N LEU A 718 -11.05 -19.79 -15.33
CA LEU A 718 -10.92 -18.43 -14.82
C LEU A 718 -9.47 -18.11 -14.39
N LEU A 719 -8.77 -19.08 -13.80
CA LEU A 719 -7.33 -18.96 -13.53
C LEU A 719 -6.52 -18.82 -14.83
N ARG A 720 -6.80 -19.66 -15.84
CA ARG A 720 -6.14 -19.56 -17.15
C ARG A 720 -6.46 -18.25 -17.87
N LEU A 721 -7.66 -17.70 -17.71
CA LEU A 721 -7.99 -16.36 -18.21
C LEU A 721 -7.05 -15.31 -17.60
N SER A 722 -6.84 -15.38 -16.27
CA SER A 722 -5.92 -14.48 -15.57
C SER A 722 -4.51 -14.56 -16.14
N GLU A 723 -3.99 -15.78 -16.34
CA GLU A 723 -2.65 -16.00 -16.92
C GLU A 723 -2.55 -15.46 -18.34
N SER A 724 -3.57 -15.68 -19.19
CA SER A 724 -3.58 -15.19 -20.57
C SER A 724 -3.61 -13.66 -20.66
N VAL A 725 -4.30 -12.98 -19.73
CA VAL A 725 -4.37 -11.51 -19.72
C VAL A 725 -3.07 -10.91 -19.20
N SER A 726 -2.47 -11.48 -18.16
CA SER A 726 -1.22 -10.97 -17.56
C SER A 726 0.04 -11.24 -18.41
N GLY A 727 -0.02 -12.07 -19.46
CA GLY A 727 1.12 -12.41 -20.32
C GLY A 727 0.75 -12.64 -21.79
N PRO A 728 0.76 -11.60 -22.64
CA PRO A 728 0.47 -11.72 -24.08
C PRO A 728 1.45 -12.70 -24.75
N GLY A 729 0.94 -13.80 -25.31
CA GLY A 729 1.74 -14.84 -25.98
C GLY A 729 2.03 -16.11 -25.17
N ALA A 730 1.75 -16.12 -23.85
CA ALA A 730 1.88 -17.31 -23.00
C ALA A 730 0.53 -18.01 -22.72
N GLY A 731 -0.58 -17.36 -23.06
CA GLY A 731 -1.94 -17.78 -22.77
C GLY A 731 -2.62 -18.62 -23.86
N LEU A 732 -3.77 -19.22 -23.50
CA LEU A 732 -4.68 -19.82 -24.47
C LEU A 732 -5.37 -18.75 -25.33
N ASP A 733 -5.56 -19.06 -26.60
CA ASP A 733 -6.38 -18.27 -27.51
C ASP A 733 -7.81 -18.06 -26.93
N PRO A 734 -8.38 -16.83 -26.98
CA PRO A 734 -9.69 -16.52 -26.43
C PRO A 734 -10.82 -17.43 -26.94
N SER A 735 -10.79 -17.84 -28.21
CA SER A 735 -11.81 -18.73 -28.79
C SER A 735 -11.71 -20.15 -28.22
N VAL A 736 -10.49 -20.64 -27.99
CA VAL A 736 -10.23 -21.94 -27.37
C VAL A 736 -10.70 -21.94 -25.91
N LEU A 737 -10.42 -20.86 -25.18
CA LEU A 737 -10.87 -20.70 -23.80
C LEU A 737 -12.40 -20.65 -23.71
N ALA A 738 -13.05 -19.87 -24.59
CA ALA A 738 -14.51 -19.80 -24.69
C ALA A 738 -15.16 -21.17 -24.97
N LYS A 739 -14.59 -21.95 -25.91
CA LYS A 739 -15.05 -23.31 -26.20
C LYS A 739 -14.98 -24.21 -24.96
N ARG A 740 -13.89 -24.15 -24.20
CA ARG A 740 -13.72 -24.94 -22.96
C ARG A 740 -14.69 -24.51 -21.87
N MET A 741 -15.01 -23.23 -21.76
CA MET A 741 -16.02 -22.73 -20.81
C MET A 741 -17.41 -23.29 -21.15
N ARG A 742 -17.82 -23.26 -22.43
CA ARG A 742 -19.08 -23.89 -22.86
C ARG A 742 -19.12 -25.39 -22.59
N GLN A 743 -18.01 -26.10 -22.79
CA GLN A 743 -17.91 -27.52 -22.45
C GLN A 743 -18.04 -27.78 -20.95
N ALA A 744 -17.60 -26.83 -20.10
CA ALA A 744 -17.72 -26.94 -18.65
C ALA A 744 -19.13 -26.63 -18.13
N ARG A 745 -19.97 -25.91 -18.91
CA ARG A 745 -21.31 -25.43 -18.52
C ARG A 745 -22.15 -26.48 -17.81
N ALA A 746 -22.40 -27.62 -18.45
CA ALA A 746 -23.26 -28.66 -17.88
C ALA A 746 -22.71 -29.25 -16.57
N LYS A 747 -21.40 -29.20 -16.33
CA LYS A 747 -20.79 -29.62 -15.06
C LYS A 747 -20.92 -28.54 -13.99
N VAL A 748 -20.82 -27.26 -14.38
CA VAL A 748 -21.04 -26.11 -13.48
C VAL A 748 -22.50 -26.07 -13.00
N GLU A 749 -23.46 -26.13 -13.91
CA GLU A 749 -24.91 -26.04 -13.62
C GLU A 749 -25.45 -27.25 -12.81
N ARG A 750 -24.69 -28.35 -12.75
CA ARG A 750 -25.00 -29.52 -11.92
C ARG A 750 -24.33 -29.48 -10.54
N THR A 751 -23.42 -28.54 -10.30
CA THR A 751 -22.74 -28.37 -9.00
C THR A 751 -23.81 -28.08 -7.95
N GLY A 752 -23.79 -28.82 -6.83
CA GLY A 752 -24.73 -28.61 -5.73
C GLY A 752 -26.13 -29.22 -5.90
N LYS A 753 -26.42 -29.97 -6.97
CA LYS A 753 -27.65 -30.77 -7.08
C LYS A 753 -27.48 -32.13 -6.39
N ARG A 754 -27.57 -32.19 -5.06
CA ARG A 754 -27.80 -33.44 -4.30
C ARG A 754 -29.25 -33.53 -3.84
N ALA A 755 -29.77 -34.74 -3.74
CA ALA A 755 -31.13 -34.96 -3.22
C ALA A 755 -31.16 -34.61 -1.72
N GLY A 756 -31.94 -33.58 -1.35
CA GLY A 756 -32.13 -33.14 0.04
C GLY A 756 -31.49 -31.80 0.43
N ASP A 757 -30.67 -31.19 -0.44
CA ASP A 757 -30.05 -29.88 -0.18
C ASP A 757 -30.99 -28.71 -0.52
N SER A 758 -30.78 -27.55 0.09
CA SER A 758 -31.46 -26.28 -0.25
C SER A 758 -31.30 -25.96 -1.74
N THR A 759 -32.35 -25.42 -2.37
CA THR A 759 -32.27 -25.01 -3.78
C THR A 759 -31.25 -23.87 -3.91
N PRO A 760 -30.16 -24.04 -4.70
CA PRO A 760 -29.15 -23.00 -4.85
C PRO A 760 -29.71 -21.80 -5.61
N LEU A 761 -29.23 -20.61 -5.27
CA LEU A 761 -29.61 -19.36 -5.95
C LEU A 761 -28.87 -19.28 -7.30
N PRO A 762 -29.57 -19.19 -8.45
CA PRO A 762 -28.91 -19.02 -9.74
C PRO A 762 -28.27 -17.63 -9.83
N ALA A 763 -27.01 -17.60 -10.26
CA ALA A 763 -26.28 -16.38 -10.57
C ALA A 763 -25.71 -16.43 -12.00
N ARG A 764 -25.56 -15.26 -12.61
CA ARG A 764 -24.87 -15.03 -13.88
C ARG A 764 -23.63 -14.19 -13.64
N LEU A 765 -22.64 -14.33 -14.52
CA LEU A 765 -21.42 -13.54 -14.48
C LEU A 765 -21.35 -12.56 -15.64
N GLU A 766 -21.09 -11.29 -15.33
CA GLU A 766 -20.57 -10.35 -16.31
C GLU A 766 -19.05 -10.28 -16.19
N LEU A 767 -18.36 -10.32 -17.33
CA LEU A 767 -16.90 -10.26 -17.40
C LEU A 767 -16.46 -8.94 -18.07
N HIS A 768 -15.48 -8.29 -17.45
CA HIS A 768 -14.74 -7.19 -18.07
C HIS A 768 -13.23 -7.44 -18.00
N VAL A 769 -12.58 -7.46 -19.16
CA VAL A 769 -11.13 -7.64 -19.34
C VAL A 769 -10.52 -6.40 -20.02
N PRO A 770 -9.93 -5.48 -19.27
CA PRO A 770 -9.16 -4.38 -19.84
C PRO A 770 -8.04 -4.88 -20.77
N PRO A 771 -7.71 -4.20 -21.89
CA PRO A 771 -6.64 -4.65 -22.79
C PRO A 771 -5.28 -4.89 -22.12
N ALA A 772 -4.95 -4.10 -21.08
CA ALA A 772 -3.71 -4.23 -20.30
C ALA A 772 -3.94 -4.64 -18.84
N GLY A 773 -5.15 -5.08 -18.48
CA GLY A 773 -5.62 -5.17 -17.10
C GLY A 773 -5.97 -3.80 -16.49
N PHE A 774 -6.65 -3.80 -15.34
CA PHE A 774 -6.94 -2.58 -14.59
C PHE A 774 -5.65 -2.02 -14.00
N SER A 775 -5.48 -0.71 -14.15
CA SER A 775 -4.33 0.03 -13.61
C SER A 775 -4.69 1.52 -13.52
N ARG A 776 -4.12 2.21 -12.54
CA ARG A 776 -4.24 3.66 -12.37
C ARG A 776 -2.93 4.21 -11.85
N HIS A 777 -2.51 5.38 -12.36
CA HIS A 777 -1.31 6.06 -11.85
C HIS A 777 -1.47 6.40 -10.36
N ASP A 778 -2.65 6.86 -9.94
CA ASP A 778 -2.93 7.14 -8.53
C ASP A 778 -2.71 5.93 -7.63
N VAL A 779 -3.17 4.74 -8.04
CA VAL A 779 -3.01 3.50 -7.25
C VAL A 779 -1.57 3.02 -7.29
N GLN A 780 -0.90 3.13 -8.44
CA GLN A 780 0.52 2.79 -8.55
C GLN A 780 1.38 3.68 -7.64
N ARG A 781 1.06 4.97 -7.52
CA ARG A 781 1.67 5.87 -6.54
C ARG A 781 1.50 5.37 -5.11
N LEU A 782 0.29 4.95 -4.73
CA LEU A 782 0.05 4.38 -3.40
C LEU A 782 0.89 3.10 -3.16
N LEU A 783 1.02 2.25 -4.17
CA LEU A 783 1.84 1.03 -4.09
C LEU A 783 3.33 1.34 -3.91
N VAL A 784 3.86 2.35 -4.62
CA VAL A 784 5.24 2.82 -4.46
C VAL A 784 5.44 3.42 -3.06
N MET A 785 4.54 4.30 -2.62
CA MET A 785 4.68 5.06 -1.37
C MET A 785 4.37 4.27 -0.09
N PHE A 786 3.54 3.23 -0.16
CA PHE A 786 3.09 2.55 1.07
C PHE A 786 3.38 1.05 1.09
N ALA A 787 3.76 0.46 -0.05
CA ALA A 787 4.13 -0.96 -0.13
C ALA A 787 5.54 -1.20 -0.72
N GLY A 788 6.23 -0.14 -1.17
CA GLY A 788 7.56 -0.27 -1.81
C GLY A 788 7.51 -1.05 -3.13
N VAL A 789 6.34 -1.18 -3.76
CA VAL A 789 6.17 -1.94 -5.00
C VAL A 789 6.46 -1.03 -6.19
N THR A 790 7.67 -1.16 -6.71
CA THR A 790 8.20 -0.37 -7.84
C THR A 790 7.99 -1.03 -9.19
N ARG A 791 7.34 -2.20 -9.26
CA ARG A 791 6.99 -2.83 -10.54
C ARG A 791 5.48 -2.79 -10.71
N PRO A 792 4.95 -2.18 -11.79
CA PRO A 792 3.53 -2.14 -12.01
C PRO A 792 3.00 -3.56 -12.17
N ARG A 793 1.85 -3.83 -11.54
CA ARG A 793 1.10 -5.08 -11.71
C ARG A 793 -0.30 -4.70 -12.11
N SER A 794 -0.77 -5.21 -13.25
CA SER A 794 -2.14 -5.01 -13.66
C SER A 794 -3.04 -6.09 -13.08
N ILE A 795 -4.27 -5.70 -12.79
CA ILE A 795 -5.31 -6.62 -12.33
C ILE A 795 -6.03 -7.14 -13.58
N PRO A 796 -6.06 -8.45 -13.81
CA PRO A 796 -6.34 -8.99 -15.14
C PRO A 796 -7.78 -8.75 -15.59
N TYR A 797 -8.77 -8.99 -14.72
CA TYR A 797 -10.18 -8.80 -15.05
C TYR A 797 -11.03 -8.65 -13.80
N ALA A 798 -12.29 -8.27 -14.02
CA ALA A 798 -13.31 -8.16 -12.98
C ALA A 798 -14.56 -8.94 -13.37
N LEU A 799 -15.26 -9.42 -12.34
CA LEU A 799 -16.51 -10.15 -12.46
C LEU A 799 -17.63 -9.42 -11.70
N ARG A 800 -18.81 -9.29 -12.31
CA ARG A 800 -20.03 -8.92 -11.57
C ARG A 800 -20.88 -10.17 -11.39
N LEU A 801 -21.25 -10.45 -10.14
CA LEU A 801 -22.28 -11.43 -9.79
C LEU A 801 -23.65 -10.78 -10.01
N VAL A 802 -24.46 -11.39 -10.86
CA VAL A 802 -25.84 -10.96 -11.12
C VAL A 802 -26.77 -12.07 -10.67
N PHE A 803 -27.59 -11.81 -9.66
CA PHE A 803 -28.57 -12.76 -9.17
C PHE A 803 -29.89 -12.55 -9.90
N ASP A 804 -30.57 -13.64 -10.25
CA ASP A 804 -31.95 -13.53 -10.75
C ASP A 804 -32.82 -13.24 -9.51
N GLU A 805 -33.24 -11.98 -9.34
CA GLU A 805 -34.18 -11.63 -8.26
C GLU A 805 -35.53 -12.31 -8.55
N PRO A 806 -36.18 -12.95 -7.56
CA PRO A 806 -37.54 -13.42 -7.75
C PRO A 806 -38.40 -12.19 -8.03
N ASP A 807 -39.14 -12.19 -9.14
CA ASP A 807 -40.10 -11.15 -9.48
C ASP A 807 -40.96 -10.88 -8.23
N GLY A 808 -40.81 -9.68 -7.66
CA GLY A 808 -41.67 -9.25 -6.57
C GLY A 808 -43.09 -9.24 -7.09
N GLU A 809 -43.97 -10.04 -6.49
CA GLU A 809 -45.40 -9.79 -6.61
C GLU A 809 -45.66 -8.36 -6.15
N SER A 810 -46.03 -7.55 -7.14
CA SER A 810 -46.37 -6.13 -7.10
C SER A 810 -47.41 -5.76 -6.04
#